data_AF-A0A7V8E8T2-F1
#
_entry.id   AF-A0A7V8E8T2-F1
#
_cell.length_a   1.000
_cell.length_b   1.000
_cell.length_c   1.000
_cell.angle_alpha   90.00
_cell.angle_beta   90.00
_cell.angle_gamma   90.00
#
_symmetry.space_group_name_H-M   'P 1'
#
loop_
_entity.id
_entity.type
_entity.pdbx_description
1 polymer ?
#
loop_
_entity_poly.entity_id
_entity_poly.type
_entity_poly.pdbx_seq_one_letter_code
_entity_poly.pdbx_strand_id
1 'polypeptide(L)'
;MTRVSFPGAVRLILGLRFRRFFNRLGSFSRIRFGKNAPVRKGGPAKKGMTVLGAGLLMFFGIQLGTTIAWGSIQNMTNVLAPREALVDVDTPPAFWTGRPEDWRGLDPRVRQAIIEKDLKSSKYRDTADRSRAPAVLGGVGFVLAMLMLMLLTNALGVSTSDLGRLEEDVEWLLGMPVPTTAIFAAKAAERIAMNLLGWFGVAPLLTVAGLCWGAGWWSLAWGIGGALFVNAIVACAQIVIEMASHRLLRAGGRRNLQAIAVVLQVGLMLGSMAYGTAAGASESFLYELLRAGSGIARWLPGGLLAGVMHGSGSGAFAIAGLVAWGAGSAALAACAVAWASKRGLEAVQPAMGRASGRAGRRAGGQETARFDGLLGKEVRLLFRDKVLLVQVALLPVVVGLSQVILNPGMLKRALGSPLMSGAVAFGIGAYALLSAAPGVLLHEKDALWLLYTFPQRVSGVILRKAMLWAAIAVAWSLAAEIFVITRRGGFAIEDVTAIVWIVLGLPVYALIASSIGVLGFDPTITEIQRRLRVDLIYLIFFLGGLLTAGLWLPTPYARAACLIAFAGLAVSLWQKATARFDILLDPTAAPPRRLDAADGLIATILFLYVQGGVLVVLVMLGVSPSLAAFPAYTAAGAVAVGLTVLVLWRSGLPLRNLPRMWPERPLGSLGVAVIAGLGSAAVAAGYLFLVEKLGIAQPRLPADWLYAALAVGAAPLFEEVLFRGMVFQPLRRSLSLFPAVAFSALLFAIVHPPLSFAPVLALGFATALVHERSKGLLAPMLTHAIYNAAVLAMQRWM
;
A
#
# COMPACT_ATOMS: atom_id res chain seq x y z
N MET A 1 20.10 -43.97 17.16
CA MET A 1 19.71 -42.79 16.34
C MET A 1 20.97 -42.25 15.67
N THR A 2 21.03 -42.29 14.35
CA THR A 2 22.17 -41.79 13.56
C THR A 2 22.28 -40.27 13.71
N ARG A 3 23.43 -39.77 14.16
CA ARG A 3 23.70 -38.33 14.25
C ARG A 3 23.63 -37.74 12.84
N VAL A 4 22.72 -36.80 12.62
CA VAL A 4 22.63 -36.07 11.35
C VAL A 4 23.91 -35.24 11.20
N SER A 5 24.62 -35.39 10.08
CA SER A 5 25.81 -34.58 9.80
C SER A 5 25.45 -33.10 9.74
N PHE A 6 26.39 -32.22 10.11
CA PHE A 6 26.18 -30.77 10.10
C PHE A 6 25.60 -30.25 8.75
N PRO A 7 26.12 -30.66 7.57
CA PRO A 7 25.53 -30.26 6.29
C PRO A 7 24.11 -30.80 6.08
N GLY A 8 23.84 -32.02 6.55
CA GLY A 8 22.51 -32.64 6.47
C GLY A 8 21.48 -31.90 7.32
N ALA A 9 21.86 -31.46 8.52
CA ALA A 9 21.00 -30.68 9.42
C ALA A 9 20.70 -29.29 8.84
N VAL A 10 21.72 -28.59 8.32
CA VAL A 10 21.57 -27.28 7.66
C VAL A 10 20.65 -27.39 6.44
N ARG A 11 20.85 -28.40 5.59
CA ARG A 11 20.02 -28.65 4.40
C ARG A 11 18.56 -28.96 4.77
N LEU A 12 18.33 -29.77 5.79
CA LEU A 12 16.99 -30.10 6.27
C LEU A 12 16.25 -28.87 6.81
N ILE A 13 16.90 -28.09 7.66
CA ILE A 13 16.31 -26.89 8.29
C ILE A 13 16.03 -25.82 7.22
N LEU A 14 17.00 -25.51 6.36
CA LEU A 14 16.79 -24.58 5.24
C LEU A 14 15.67 -25.08 4.32
N GLY A 15 15.64 -26.37 3.98
CA GLY A 15 14.60 -26.96 3.14
C GLY A 15 13.19 -26.81 3.74
N LEU A 16 13.04 -27.08 5.04
CA LEU A 16 11.76 -26.89 5.75
C LEU A 16 11.35 -25.42 5.80
N ARG A 17 12.30 -24.50 6.00
CA ARG A 17 12.07 -23.05 6.03
C ARG A 17 11.71 -22.48 4.68
N PHE A 18 12.45 -22.81 3.62
CA PHE A 18 12.08 -22.47 2.24
C PHE A 18 10.69 -23.00 1.91
N ARG A 19 10.36 -24.25 2.29
CA ARG A 19 9.03 -24.81 2.06
C ARG A 19 7.94 -24.06 2.83
N ARG A 20 8.18 -23.68 4.10
CA ARG A 20 7.26 -22.82 4.87
C ARG A 20 7.12 -21.43 4.23
N PHE A 21 8.20 -20.82 3.78
CA PHE A 21 8.22 -19.53 3.10
C PHE A 21 7.41 -19.57 1.79
N PHE A 22 7.66 -20.53 0.92
CA PHE A 22 6.89 -20.73 -0.31
C PHE A 22 5.42 -21.09 -0.03
N ASN A 23 5.14 -21.84 1.05
CA ASN A 23 3.76 -22.09 1.47
C ASN A 23 3.05 -20.82 1.97
N ARG A 24 3.77 -19.90 2.62
CA ARG A 24 3.28 -18.58 3.02
C ARG A 24 3.06 -17.68 1.81
N LEU A 25 3.98 -17.65 0.85
CA LEU A 25 3.78 -16.95 -0.43
C LEU A 25 2.60 -17.52 -1.23
N GLY A 26 2.45 -18.85 -1.24
CA GLY A 26 1.30 -19.53 -1.81
C GLY A 26 -0.02 -19.18 -1.11
N SER A 27 -0.01 -18.61 0.09
CA SER A 27 -1.22 -18.07 0.72
C SER A 27 -1.75 -16.80 0.04
N PHE A 28 -0.89 -16.03 -0.67
CA PHE A 28 -1.36 -14.96 -1.57
C PHE A 28 -2.16 -15.52 -2.75
N SER A 29 -1.85 -16.74 -3.22
CA SER A 29 -2.72 -17.45 -4.19
C SER A 29 -3.99 -18.03 -3.54
N ARG A 30 -4.07 -18.04 -2.20
CA ARG A 30 -5.24 -18.40 -1.39
C ARG A 30 -6.03 -17.17 -0.92
N ILE A 31 -6.11 -16.12 -1.74
CA ILE A 31 -7.17 -15.11 -1.60
C ILE A 31 -8.50 -15.84 -1.86
N ARG A 32 -9.05 -16.44 -0.81
CA ARG A 32 -10.37 -17.04 -0.74
C ARG A 32 -11.19 -16.25 0.25
N PHE A 33 -12.21 -15.57 -0.25
CA PHE A 33 -13.31 -15.10 0.59
C PHE A 33 -14.32 -16.25 0.70
N GLY A 34 -14.13 -17.13 1.69
CA GLY A 34 -15.03 -18.25 1.99
C GLY A 34 -14.29 -19.56 2.28
N LYS A 35 -14.56 -20.16 3.46
CA LYS A 35 -13.91 -21.39 3.94
C LYS A 35 -14.47 -22.70 3.34
N ASN A 36 -15.46 -22.66 2.44
CA ASN A 36 -16.22 -23.87 2.08
C ASN A 36 -15.81 -24.50 0.75
N ALA A 37 -14.56 -24.97 0.66
CA ALA A 37 -14.23 -26.00 -0.33
C ALA A 37 -13.37 -27.08 0.32
N PRO A 38 -13.74 -28.38 0.20
CA PRO A 38 -12.97 -29.47 0.77
C PRO A 38 -11.53 -29.38 0.27
N VAL A 39 -10.59 -29.78 1.14
CA VAL A 39 -9.16 -29.85 0.83
C VAL A 39 -8.96 -30.87 -0.30
N ARG A 40 -9.19 -30.47 -1.56
CA ARG A 40 -8.76 -31.25 -2.72
C ARG A 40 -7.23 -31.29 -2.67
N LYS A 41 -6.70 -32.49 -2.44
CA LYS A 41 -5.28 -32.87 -2.47
C LYS A 41 -4.57 -32.18 -3.64
N GLY A 42 -3.36 -31.68 -3.39
CA GLY A 42 -2.64 -30.76 -4.25
C GLY A 42 -2.40 -31.29 -5.67
N GLY A 43 -3.08 -30.70 -6.67
CA GLY A 43 -2.77 -30.91 -8.08
C GLY A 43 -1.62 -30.01 -8.58
N PRO A 44 -0.99 -30.35 -9.72
CA PRO A 44 0.17 -29.65 -10.28
C PRO A 44 -0.09 -28.17 -10.60
N ALA A 45 -1.31 -27.80 -10.97
CA ALA A 45 -1.71 -26.41 -11.24
C ALA A 45 -1.57 -25.46 -10.02
N LYS A 46 -1.74 -25.97 -8.78
CA LYS A 46 -1.55 -25.16 -7.55
C LYS A 46 -0.08 -24.81 -7.30
N LYS A 47 0.85 -25.68 -7.72
CA LYS A 47 2.29 -25.40 -7.62
C LYS A 47 2.70 -24.31 -8.62
N GLY A 48 2.20 -24.37 -9.85
CA GLY A 48 2.47 -23.36 -10.89
C GLY A 48 2.06 -21.93 -10.50
N MET A 49 0.87 -21.75 -9.91
CA MET A 49 0.39 -20.44 -9.43
C MET A 49 1.19 -19.89 -8.24
N THR A 50 1.68 -20.76 -7.36
CA THR A 50 2.53 -20.35 -6.23
C THR A 50 3.89 -19.86 -6.71
N VAL A 51 4.45 -20.53 -7.72
CA VAL A 51 5.69 -20.14 -8.40
C VAL A 51 5.50 -18.83 -9.16
N LEU A 52 4.40 -18.66 -9.90
CA LEU A 52 4.10 -17.41 -10.62
C LEU A 52 3.90 -16.23 -9.67
N GLY A 53 3.16 -16.41 -8.57
CA GLY A 53 2.97 -15.35 -7.56
C GLY A 53 4.27 -14.95 -6.86
N ALA A 54 5.13 -15.92 -6.54
CA ALA A 54 6.47 -15.64 -6.03
C ALA A 54 7.35 -14.91 -7.07
N GLY A 55 7.27 -15.31 -8.34
CA GLY A 55 7.99 -14.69 -9.45
C GLY A 55 7.57 -13.24 -9.69
N LEU A 56 6.26 -12.94 -9.65
CA LEU A 56 5.75 -11.57 -9.77
C LEU A 56 6.18 -10.69 -8.59
N LEU A 57 6.12 -11.21 -7.37
CA LEU A 57 6.60 -10.48 -6.18
C LEU A 57 8.10 -10.17 -6.28
N MET A 58 8.91 -11.13 -6.72
CA MET A 58 10.34 -10.93 -6.98
C MET A 58 10.56 -9.87 -8.08
N PHE A 59 9.79 -9.94 -9.17
CA PHE A 59 9.87 -8.97 -10.26
C PHE A 59 9.54 -7.54 -9.78
N PHE A 60 8.41 -7.36 -9.08
CA PHE A 60 8.04 -6.05 -8.53
C PHE A 60 9.04 -5.55 -7.49
N GLY A 61 9.54 -6.43 -6.62
CA GLY A 61 10.57 -6.09 -5.64
C GLY A 61 11.86 -5.59 -6.29
N ILE A 62 12.32 -6.29 -7.34
CA ILE A 62 13.50 -5.88 -8.14
C ILE A 62 13.21 -4.56 -8.86
N GLN A 63 12.06 -4.41 -9.51
CA GLN A 63 11.69 -3.19 -10.24
C GLN A 63 11.65 -1.97 -9.31
N LEU A 64 10.98 -2.09 -8.16
CA LEU A 64 10.90 -1.03 -7.16
C LEU A 64 12.28 -0.67 -6.61
N GLY A 65 13.06 -1.68 -6.19
CA GLY A 65 14.41 -1.47 -5.68
C GLY A 65 15.33 -0.80 -6.71
N THR A 66 15.24 -1.21 -7.98
CA THR A 66 16.03 -0.62 -9.08
C THR A 66 15.63 0.83 -9.35
N THR A 67 14.34 1.14 -9.31
CA THR A 67 13.82 2.51 -9.51
C THR A 67 14.30 3.44 -8.41
N ILE A 68 14.20 3.01 -7.15
CA ILE A 68 14.68 3.78 -5.98
C ILE A 68 16.19 3.94 -6.03
N ALA A 69 16.94 2.88 -6.36
CA ALA A 69 18.39 2.91 -6.51
C ALA A 69 18.85 3.91 -7.58
N TRP A 70 18.21 3.87 -8.75
CA TRP A 70 18.48 4.80 -9.85
C TRP A 70 18.23 6.25 -9.44
N GLY A 71 17.04 6.53 -8.89
CA GLY A 71 16.73 7.87 -8.38
C GLY A 71 17.71 8.33 -7.31
N SER A 72 18.18 7.42 -6.45
CA SER A 72 19.11 7.74 -5.36
C SER A 72 20.45 8.18 -5.91
N ILE A 73 21.01 7.43 -6.85
CA ILE A 73 22.31 7.74 -7.46
C ILE A 73 22.23 9.05 -8.25
N GLN A 74 21.15 9.27 -9.00
CA GLN A 74 20.96 10.52 -9.74
C GLN A 74 20.86 11.72 -8.81
N ASN A 75 20.05 11.64 -7.76
CA ASN A 75 19.89 12.73 -6.81
C ASN A 75 21.19 13.01 -6.05
N MET A 76 21.91 11.97 -5.60
CA MET A 76 23.23 12.13 -4.96
C MET A 76 24.24 12.76 -5.91
N THR A 77 24.26 12.35 -7.19
CA THR A 77 25.15 12.92 -8.21
C THR A 77 24.88 14.42 -8.37
N ASN A 78 23.60 14.82 -8.44
CA ASN A 78 23.24 16.24 -8.58
C ASN A 78 23.64 17.09 -7.36
N VAL A 79 23.63 16.52 -6.15
CA VAL A 79 23.89 17.24 -4.89
C VAL A 79 25.37 17.24 -4.49
N LEU A 80 26.07 16.14 -4.73
CA LEU A 80 27.48 15.93 -4.34
C LEU A 80 28.47 16.23 -5.46
N ALA A 81 28.01 16.25 -6.72
CA ALA A 81 28.79 16.63 -7.91
C ALA A 81 27.98 17.58 -8.82
N PRO A 82 27.73 18.83 -8.37
CA PRO A 82 27.00 19.82 -9.15
C PRO A 82 27.76 20.21 -10.43
N ARG A 83 27.03 20.62 -11.48
CA ARG A 83 27.57 20.92 -12.82
C ARG A 83 28.62 22.04 -12.83
N GLU A 84 28.55 22.98 -11.91
CA GLU A 84 29.44 24.15 -11.84
C GLU A 84 30.88 23.79 -11.41
N ALA A 85 31.10 22.62 -10.80
CA ALA A 85 32.40 22.23 -10.24
C ALA A 85 33.39 21.59 -11.24
N LEU A 86 32.98 21.37 -12.50
CA LEU A 86 33.80 20.69 -13.53
C LEU A 86 33.99 21.49 -14.82
N VAL A 87 33.52 22.74 -14.87
CA VAL A 87 33.67 23.58 -16.05
C VAL A 87 34.79 24.58 -15.81
N ASP A 88 36.00 24.22 -16.20
CA ASP A 88 36.97 25.19 -16.69
C ASP A 88 36.39 25.70 -18.02
N VAL A 89 35.71 26.86 -17.96
CA VAL A 89 35.02 27.47 -19.09
C VAL A 89 36.09 28.08 -19.98
N ASP A 90 36.58 27.34 -20.98
CA ASP A 90 37.11 27.93 -22.23
C ASP A 90 37.42 26.94 -23.38
N THR A 91 37.06 25.66 -23.27
CA THR A 91 37.20 24.72 -24.41
C THR A 91 35.86 24.07 -24.79
N PRO A 92 35.36 24.30 -26.02
CA PRO A 92 34.27 23.51 -26.56
C PRO A 92 34.68 22.03 -26.62
N PRO A 93 33.76 21.07 -26.50
CA PRO A 93 34.07 19.65 -26.62
C PRO A 93 34.81 19.37 -27.93
N ALA A 94 35.93 18.65 -27.85
CA ALA A 94 36.91 18.38 -28.92
C ALA A 94 36.39 17.70 -30.21
N PHE A 95 35.07 17.50 -30.34
CA PHE A 95 34.44 16.96 -31.54
C PHE A 95 34.03 18.04 -32.56
N TRP A 96 34.07 19.32 -32.20
CA TRP A 96 33.70 20.43 -33.09
C TRP A 96 34.93 21.07 -33.76
N THR A 97 35.47 20.41 -34.78
CA THR A 97 36.51 20.97 -35.68
C THR A 97 35.98 21.38 -37.07
N GLY A 98 34.65 21.35 -37.28
CA GLY A 98 34.02 21.81 -38.53
C GLY A 98 33.77 23.32 -38.53
N ARG A 99 34.07 24.00 -39.65
CA ARG A 99 33.90 25.45 -39.78
C ARG A 99 32.41 25.84 -39.69
N PRO A 100 32.07 26.99 -39.08
CA PRO A 100 30.68 27.42 -38.88
C PRO A 100 29.84 27.63 -40.15
N GLU A 101 30.45 27.56 -41.34
CA GLU A 101 29.81 27.86 -42.62
C GLU A 101 28.95 26.69 -43.15
N ASP A 102 29.25 25.45 -42.73
CA ASP A 102 28.53 24.23 -43.17
C ASP A 102 27.11 24.10 -42.61
N TRP A 103 26.75 24.93 -41.64
CA TRP A 103 25.48 24.85 -40.90
C TRP A 103 24.38 25.79 -41.44
N ARG A 104 24.72 26.66 -42.39
CA ARG A 104 23.80 27.71 -42.90
C ARG A 104 22.74 27.17 -43.87
N GLY A 105 22.93 25.96 -44.42
CA GLY A 105 22.00 25.32 -45.36
C GLY A 105 21.05 24.27 -44.75
N LEU A 106 21.17 23.98 -43.45
CA LEU A 106 20.32 23.00 -42.78
C LEU A 106 19.02 23.63 -42.28
N ASP A 107 17.89 22.95 -42.51
CA ASP A 107 16.59 23.34 -41.96
C ASP A 107 16.71 23.57 -40.44
N PRO A 108 16.23 24.72 -39.90
CA PRO A 108 16.27 25.04 -38.48
C PRO A 108 15.75 23.92 -37.57
N ARG A 109 14.74 23.15 -38.01
CA ARG A 109 14.18 22.03 -37.24
C ARG A 109 15.15 20.85 -37.16
N VAL A 110 15.87 20.56 -38.24
CA VAL A 110 16.87 19.49 -38.30
C VAL A 110 18.08 19.86 -37.46
N ARG A 111 18.53 21.12 -37.56
CA ARG A 111 19.60 21.67 -36.72
C ARG A 111 19.25 21.57 -35.24
N GLN A 112 18.01 21.92 -34.87
CA GLN A 112 17.53 21.86 -33.50
C GLN A 112 17.34 20.41 -33.01
N ALA A 113 16.90 19.48 -33.86
CA ALA A 113 16.80 18.06 -33.50
C ALA A 113 18.18 17.41 -33.30
N ILE A 114 19.19 17.80 -34.08
CA ILE A 114 20.58 17.35 -33.93
C ILE A 114 21.16 17.92 -32.63
N ILE A 115 20.99 19.22 -32.37
CA ILE A 115 21.41 19.86 -31.12
C ILE A 115 20.72 19.21 -29.91
N GLU A 116 19.42 18.94 -29.96
CA GLU A 116 18.71 18.23 -28.89
C GLU A 116 19.18 16.79 -28.71
N LYS A 117 19.46 16.08 -29.81
CA LYS A 117 19.96 14.71 -29.78
C LYS A 117 21.37 14.65 -29.18
N ASP A 118 22.23 15.62 -29.51
CA ASP A 118 23.58 15.73 -28.97
C ASP A 118 23.62 16.29 -27.55
N LEU A 119 22.72 17.21 -27.18
CA LEU A 119 22.53 17.63 -25.80
C LEU A 119 21.99 16.48 -24.94
N LYS A 120 21.09 15.66 -25.47
CA LYS A 120 20.63 14.43 -24.80
C LYS A 120 21.80 13.46 -24.63
N SER A 121 22.57 13.16 -25.68
CA SER A 121 23.71 12.23 -25.62
C SER A 121 24.83 12.73 -24.68
N SER A 122 25.13 14.02 -24.70
CA SER A 122 26.05 14.73 -23.80
C SER A 122 25.57 14.69 -22.36
N LYS A 123 24.27 14.94 -22.09
CA LYS A 123 23.68 14.91 -20.75
C LYS A 123 23.80 13.53 -20.09
N TYR A 124 23.66 12.44 -20.86
CA TYR A 124 23.85 11.07 -20.33
C TYR A 124 25.32 10.76 -20.03
N ARG A 125 26.26 11.17 -20.89
CA ARG A 125 27.72 11.03 -20.63
C ARG A 125 28.16 11.85 -19.42
N ASP A 126 27.77 13.12 -19.36
CA ASP A 126 28.01 14.03 -18.23
C ASP A 126 27.51 13.46 -16.89
N THR A 127 26.32 12.86 -16.88
CA THR A 127 25.79 12.23 -15.65
C THR A 127 26.58 11.00 -15.24
N ALA A 128 27.02 10.17 -16.20
CA ALA A 128 27.83 8.99 -15.92
C ALA A 128 29.21 9.37 -15.35
N ASP A 129 29.86 10.37 -15.93
CA ASP A 129 31.16 10.87 -15.46
C ASP A 129 31.06 11.52 -14.07
N ARG A 130 30.03 12.34 -13.82
CA ARG A 130 29.78 12.94 -12.49
C ARG A 130 29.43 11.90 -11.43
N SER A 131 28.77 10.81 -11.80
CA SER A 131 28.45 9.73 -10.85
C SER A 131 29.70 9.00 -10.32
N ARG A 132 30.84 9.16 -11.01
CA ARG A 132 32.15 8.62 -10.59
C ARG A 132 32.92 9.54 -9.64
N ALA A 133 32.37 10.68 -9.22
CA ALA A 133 33.04 11.52 -8.24
C ALA A 133 33.23 10.78 -6.91
N PRO A 134 34.38 10.91 -6.21
CA PRO A 134 34.62 10.27 -4.92
C PRO A 134 33.58 10.61 -3.84
N ALA A 135 32.98 11.81 -3.93
CA ALA A 135 31.89 12.23 -3.06
C ALA A 135 30.63 11.34 -3.25
N VAL A 136 30.30 10.96 -4.49
CA VAL A 136 29.16 10.09 -4.81
C VAL A 136 29.40 8.68 -4.28
N LEU A 137 30.64 8.17 -4.33
CA LEU A 137 31.01 6.90 -3.69
C LEU A 137 30.76 6.94 -2.17
N GLY A 138 31.19 8.01 -1.49
CA GLY A 138 30.90 8.21 -0.07
C GLY A 138 29.40 8.28 0.23
N GLY A 139 28.63 8.91 -0.66
CA GLY A 139 27.16 8.95 -0.58
C GLY A 139 26.51 7.57 -0.71
N VAL A 140 26.93 6.75 -1.68
CA VAL A 140 26.47 5.35 -1.83
C VAL A 140 26.82 4.53 -0.59
N GLY A 141 28.04 4.69 -0.05
CA GLY A 141 28.46 4.07 1.21
C GLY A 141 27.57 4.46 2.39
N PHE A 142 27.16 5.73 2.46
CA PHE A 142 26.27 6.24 3.52
C PHE A 142 24.86 5.64 3.42
N VAL A 143 24.28 5.61 2.22
CA VAL A 143 22.96 4.98 1.99
C VAL A 143 23.01 3.48 2.33
N LEU A 144 24.10 2.79 1.97
CA LEU A 144 24.30 1.39 2.35
C LEU A 144 24.40 1.21 3.87
N ALA A 145 25.09 2.10 4.58
CA ALA A 145 25.16 2.06 6.04
C ALA A 145 23.79 2.27 6.70
N MET A 146 22.99 3.21 6.20
CA MET A 146 21.60 3.38 6.64
C MET A 146 20.75 2.13 6.39
N LEU A 147 20.87 1.53 5.19
CA LEU A 147 20.18 0.28 4.85
C LEU A 147 20.62 -0.86 5.77
N MET A 148 21.92 -1.01 6.07
CA MET A 148 22.41 -2.03 7.00
C MET A 148 21.80 -1.88 8.40
N LEU A 149 21.75 -0.64 8.92
CA LEU A 149 21.13 -0.35 10.21
C LEU A 149 19.61 -0.58 10.19
N MET A 150 18.96 -0.25 9.07
CA MET A 150 17.53 -0.53 8.84
C MET A 150 17.26 -2.05 8.84
N LEU A 151 18.10 -2.85 8.17
CA LEU A 151 17.97 -4.30 8.13
C LEU A 151 18.16 -4.91 9.53
N LEU A 152 19.14 -4.42 10.29
CA LEU A 152 19.38 -4.87 11.67
C LEU A 152 18.21 -4.53 12.61
N THR A 153 17.70 -3.31 12.54
CA THR A 153 16.57 -2.85 13.37
C THR A 153 15.26 -3.55 12.98
N ASN A 154 15.03 -3.81 11.70
CA ASN A 154 13.93 -4.68 11.24
C ASN A 154 14.07 -6.10 11.81
N ALA A 155 15.30 -6.63 11.80
CA ALA A 155 15.57 -7.97 12.30
C ALA A 155 15.31 -8.10 13.82
N LEU A 156 15.61 -7.07 14.60
CA LEU A 156 15.35 -7.01 16.05
C LEU A 156 13.91 -6.60 16.41
N GLY A 157 13.24 -5.84 15.54
CA GLY A 157 11.93 -5.25 15.80
C GLY A 157 10.78 -6.13 15.36
N VAL A 158 10.53 -6.16 14.05
CA VAL A 158 9.32 -6.73 13.43
C VAL A 158 9.48 -8.21 13.13
N SER A 159 10.69 -8.68 12.82
CA SER A 159 10.91 -10.06 12.35
C SER A 159 10.91 -11.12 13.46
N THR A 160 11.19 -10.73 14.70
CA THR A 160 11.26 -11.64 15.86
C THR A 160 9.94 -11.68 16.63
N SER A 161 9.44 -12.89 16.88
CA SER A 161 8.27 -13.15 17.72
C SER A 161 8.59 -12.89 19.19
N ASP A 162 8.56 -11.62 19.61
CA ASP A 162 8.87 -11.13 20.98
C ASP A 162 10.31 -11.46 21.41
N LEU A 163 11.20 -10.46 21.50
CA LEU A 163 12.54 -10.62 22.12
C LEU A 163 12.46 -11.18 23.56
N GLY A 164 11.27 -11.15 24.17
CA GLY A 164 10.94 -11.78 25.43
C GLY A 164 10.86 -13.32 25.41
N ARG A 165 10.57 -13.96 24.26
CA ARG A 165 10.28 -15.39 24.12
C ARG A 165 11.26 -16.06 23.15
N LEU A 166 11.65 -17.30 23.44
CA LEU A 166 12.37 -18.12 22.45
C LEU A 166 11.40 -18.46 21.30
N GLU A 167 11.89 -18.41 20.06
CA GLU A 167 11.10 -18.90 18.92
C GLU A 167 10.71 -20.37 19.17
N GLU A 168 9.42 -20.71 19.05
CA GLU A 168 8.87 -22.07 19.30
C GLU A 168 9.61 -23.16 18.50
N ASP A 169 10.16 -22.81 17.34
CA ASP A 169 10.94 -23.72 16.52
C ASP A 169 12.30 -24.09 17.14
N VAL A 170 12.88 -23.24 18.00
CA VAL A 170 14.14 -23.51 18.71
C VAL A 170 13.92 -24.54 19.80
N GLU A 171 12.81 -24.42 20.53
CA GLU A 171 12.43 -25.39 21.56
C GLU A 171 12.29 -26.79 20.95
N TRP A 172 11.67 -26.88 19.77
CA TRP A 172 11.59 -28.12 19.01
C TRP A 172 12.95 -28.59 18.44
N LEU A 173 13.75 -27.68 17.87
CA LEU A 173 15.05 -28.01 17.28
C LEU A 173 16.08 -28.48 18.33
N LEU A 174 16.04 -27.93 19.54
CA LEU A 174 16.87 -28.36 20.67
C LEU A 174 16.50 -29.78 21.16
N GLY A 175 15.28 -30.25 20.87
CA GLY A 175 14.86 -31.62 21.12
C GLY A 175 15.38 -32.64 20.09
N MET A 176 15.99 -32.20 18.99
CA MET A 176 16.57 -33.09 17.98
C MET A 176 18.02 -33.47 18.31
N PRO A 177 18.50 -34.67 17.89
CA PRO A 177 19.88 -35.13 18.12
C PRO A 177 20.88 -34.43 17.17
N VAL A 178 20.89 -33.10 17.19
CA VAL A 178 21.71 -32.22 16.35
C VAL A 178 22.54 -31.33 17.28
N PRO A 179 23.86 -31.18 17.07
CA PRO A 179 24.67 -30.31 17.92
C PRO A 179 24.18 -28.85 17.86
N THR A 180 24.18 -28.17 19.00
CA THR A 180 23.67 -26.80 19.13
C THR A 180 24.34 -25.82 18.15
N THR A 181 25.63 -26.02 17.86
CA THR A 181 26.39 -25.25 16.87
C THR A 181 25.83 -25.39 15.45
N ALA A 182 25.32 -26.58 15.07
CA ALA A 182 24.67 -26.79 13.78
C ALA A 182 23.31 -26.09 13.69
N ILE A 183 22.55 -26.06 14.79
CA ILE A 183 21.27 -25.34 14.86
C ILE A 183 21.50 -23.82 14.70
N PHE A 184 22.51 -23.27 15.39
CA PHE A 184 22.87 -21.86 15.25
C PHE A 184 23.42 -21.50 13.87
N ALA A 185 24.27 -22.35 13.28
CA ALA A 185 24.76 -22.15 11.92
C ALA A 185 23.64 -22.22 10.88
N ALA A 186 22.69 -23.15 11.05
CA ALA A 186 21.50 -23.22 10.20
C ALA A 186 20.64 -21.97 10.32
N LYS A 187 20.49 -21.41 11.54
CA LYS A 187 19.80 -20.14 11.76
C LYS A 187 20.51 -18.95 11.15
N ALA A 188 21.84 -18.88 11.25
CA ALA A 188 22.62 -17.84 10.60
C ALA A 188 22.43 -17.92 9.07
N ALA A 189 22.56 -19.11 8.49
CA ALA A 189 22.32 -19.33 7.05
C ALA A 189 20.88 -18.97 6.64
N GLU A 190 19.88 -19.31 7.47
CA GLU A 190 18.48 -18.91 7.27
C GLU A 190 18.33 -17.39 7.24
N ARG A 191 18.85 -16.68 8.25
CA ARG A 191 18.77 -15.21 8.36
C ARG A 191 19.43 -14.52 7.17
N ILE A 192 20.55 -15.07 6.68
CA ILE A 192 21.25 -14.56 5.49
C ILE A 192 20.41 -14.73 4.23
N ALA A 193 19.89 -15.94 4.01
CA ALA A 193 19.15 -16.27 2.80
C ALA A 193 17.76 -15.61 2.75
N MET A 194 17.08 -15.52 3.89
CA MET A 194 15.67 -15.13 3.99
C MET A 194 15.43 -13.64 4.24
N ASN A 195 16.49 -12.84 4.40
CA ASN A 195 16.35 -11.39 4.52
C ASN A 195 16.06 -10.74 3.16
N LEU A 196 14.83 -10.92 2.67
CA LEU A 196 14.37 -10.40 1.37
C LEU A 196 14.52 -8.88 1.23
N LEU A 197 14.35 -8.16 2.34
CA LEU A 197 14.50 -6.71 2.37
C LEU A 197 15.94 -6.31 2.05
N GLY A 198 16.92 -7.09 2.51
CA GLY A 198 18.33 -6.92 2.14
C GLY A 198 18.58 -7.23 0.67
N TRP A 199 17.98 -8.29 0.14
CA TRP A 199 18.07 -8.62 -1.29
C TRP A 199 17.49 -7.53 -2.19
N PHE A 200 16.30 -7.02 -1.89
CA PHE A 200 15.63 -6.01 -2.72
C PHE A 200 16.08 -4.57 -2.46
N GLY A 201 16.73 -4.30 -1.32
CA GLY A 201 17.33 -2.99 -1.03
C GLY A 201 18.78 -2.87 -1.50
N VAL A 202 19.63 -3.83 -1.15
CA VAL A 202 21.08 -3.75 -1.36
C VAL A 202 21.47 -4.19 -2.77
N ALA A 203 20.91 -5.29 -3.29
CA ALA A 203 21.33 -5.80 -4.59
C ALA A 203 21.04 -4.81 -5.73
N PRO A 204 19.83 -4.21 -5.84
CA PRO A 204 19.58 -3.20 -6.86
C PRO A 204 20.44 -1.95 -6.70
N LEU A 205 20.69 -1.48 -5.46
CA LEU A 205 21.53 -0.30 -5.23
C LEU A 205 22.95 -0.49 -5.75
N LEU A 206 23.58 -1.63 -5.41
CA LEU A 206 24.93 -1.95 -5.87
C LEU A 206 24.98 -2.27 -7.36
N THR A 207 23.98 -2.96 -7.92
CA THR A 207 23.91 -3.20 -9.36
C THR A 207 23.77 -1.90 -10.14
N VAL A 208 22.89 -0.99 -9.73
CA VAL A 208 22.75 0.30 -10.42
C VAL A 208 24.00 1.17 -10.25
N ALA A 209 24.62 1.20 -9.07
CA ALA A 209 25.89 1.89 -8.86
C ALA A 209 27.00 1.33 -9.77
N GLY A 210 27.12 0.00 -9.86
CA GLY A 210 28.08 -0.65 -10.76
C GLY A 210 27.81 -0.35 -12.23
N LEU A 211 26.55 -0.29 -12.66
CA LEU A 211 26.19 0.14 -14.01
C LEU A 211 26.60 1.59 -14.28
N CYS A 212 26.35 2.50 -13.33
CA CYS A 212 26.75 3.91 -13.43
C CYS A 212 28.27 4.08 -13.49
N TRP A 213 29.02 3.22 -12.77
CA TRP A 213 30.48 3.25 -12.76
C TRP A 213 31.13 2.47 -13.90
N GLY A 214 30.36 1.78 -14.75
CA GLY A 214 30.86 1.11 -15.96
C GLY A 214 31.28 -0.35 -15.77
N ALA A 215 30.84 -1.02 -14.71
CA ALA A 215 31.13 -2.44 -14.46
C ALA A 215 30.38 -3.42 -15.41
N GLY A 216 29.49 -2.90 -16.28
CA GLY A 216 28.74 -3.71 -17.24
C GLY A 216 27.92 -4.83 -16.58
N TRP A 217 27.92 -6.04 -17.16
CA TRP A 217 27.17 -7.18 -16.62
C TRP A 217 27.68 -7.70 -15.27
N TRP A 218 28.94 -7.41 -14.90
CA TRP A 218 29.49 -7.77 -13.59
C TRP A 218 28.82 -7.01 -12.44
N SER A 219 28.12 -5.90 -12.72
CA SER A 219 27.30 -5.18 -11.73
C SER A 219 26.24 -6.06 -11.06
N LEU A 220 25.71 -7.07 -11.76
CA LEU A 220 24.75 -8.01 -11.19
C LEU A 220 25.43 -8.92 -10.15
N ALA A 221 26.63 -9.41 -10.45
CA ALA A 221 27.42 -10.22 -9.53
C ALA A 221 27.79 -9.41 -8.27
N TRP A 222 28.17 -8.14 -8.43
CA TRP A 222 28.41 -7.22 -7.32
C TRP A 222 27.17 -6.99 -6.47
N GLY A 223 25.99 -6.83 -7.10
CA GLY A 223 24.73 -6.69 -6.38
C GLY A 223 24.39 -7.91 -5.54
N ILE A 224 24.45 -9.10 -6.13
CA ILE A 224 24.14 -10.36 -5.45
C ILE A 224 25.16 -10.65 -4.34
N GLY A 225 26.45 -10.56 -4.65
CA GLY A 225 27.53 -10.81 -3.70
C GLY A 225 27.55 -9.80 -2.56
N GLY A 226 27.33 -8.52 -2.86
CA GLY A 226 27.24 -7.46 -1.86
C GLY A 226 26.02 -7.61 -0.95
N ALA A 227 24.86 -7.98 -1.49
CA ALA A 227 23.68 -8.28 -0.67
C ALA A 227 23.90 -9.49 0.25
N LEU A 228 24.55 -10.55 -0.24
CA LEU A 228 24.93 -11.71 0.57
C LEU A 228 25.85 -11.31 1.74
N PHE A 229 26.89 -10.52 1.44
CA PHE A 229 27.84 -10.04 2.43
C PHE A 229 27.18 -9.15 3.49
N VAL A 230 26.36 -8.18 3.07
CA VAL A 230 25.61 -7.31 3.99
C VAL A 230 24.66 -8.12 4.87
N ASN A 231 23.92 -9.07 4.28
CA ASN A 231 23.03 -9.94 5.04
C ASN A 231 23.79 -10.82 6.04
N ALA A 232 24.99 -11.27 5.71
CA ALA A 232 25.87 -11.99 6.63
C ALA A 232 26.28 -11.15 7.85
N ILE A 233 26.71 -9.91 7.62
CA ILE A 233 27.06 -8.99 8.72
C ILE A 233 25.83 -8.71 9.60
N VAL A 234 24.70 -8.38 8.98
CA VAL A 234 23.45 -8.10 9.72
C VAL A 234 22.98 -9.30 10.52
N ALA A 235 23.03 -10.52 9.95
CA ALA A 235 22.66 -11.74 10.66
C ALA A 235 23.58 -12.01 11.86
N CYS A 236 24.90 -11.81 11.70
CA CYS A 236 25.86 -11.94 12.80
C CYS A 236 25.57 -10.91 13.91
N ALA A 237 25.39 -9.64 13.55
CA ALA A 237 25.07 -8.58 14.48
C ALA A 237 23.75 -8.84 15.23
N GLN A 238 22.72 -9.33 14.53
CA GLN A 238 21.44 -9.72 15.14
C GLN A 238 21.64 -10.81 16.19
N ILE A 239 22.39 -11.87 15.90
CA ILE A 239 22.66 -12.96 16.85
C ILE A 239 23.38 -12.43 18.10
N VAL A 240 24.38 -11.58 17.92
CA VAL A 240 25.15 -11.00 19.03
C VAL A 240 24.25 -10.14 19.91
N ILE A 241 23.45 -9.24 19.31
CA ILE A 241 22.55 -8.33 20.05
C ILE A 241 21.44 -9.10 20.76
N GLU A 242 20.83 -10.07 20.09
CA GLU A 242 19.81 -10.94 20.67
C GLU A 242 20.39 -11.64 21.90
N MET A 243 21.54 -12.29 21.77
CA MET A 243 22.18 -12.98 22.89
C MET A 243 22.59 -12.04 24.04
N ALA A 244 23.17 -10.89 23.71
CA ALA A 244 23.52 -9.87 24.70
C ALA A 244 22.28 -9.33 25.43
N SER A 245 21.17 -9.11 24.72
CA SER A 245 19.93 -8.60 25.29
C SER A 245 19.29 -9.57 26.28
N HIS A 246 19.33 -10.89 25.98
CA HIS A 246 18.86 -11.93 26.88
C HIS A 246 19.64 -11.99 28.18
N ARG A 247 20.92 -11.57 28.17
CA ARG A 247 21.78 -11.52 29.36
C ARG A 247 21.65 -10.20 30.13
N LEU A 248 21.76 -9.08 29.44
CA LEU A 248 21.93 -7.76 30.03
C LEU A 248 20.60 -7.12 30.43
N LEU A 249 19.50 -7.51 29.77
CA LEU A 249 18.21 -6.84 29.93
C LEU A 249 17.17 -7.78 30.55
N ARG A 250 16.43 -7.25 31.53
CA ARG A 250 15.19 -7.88 32.03
C ARG A 250 14.13 -7.89 30.93
N ALA A 251 13.07 -8.70 31.09
CA ALA A 251 11.99 -8.82 30.11
C ALA A 251 11.38 -7.47 29.65
N GLY A 252 11.23 -6.50 30.57
CA GLY A 252 10.78 -5.14 30.21
C GLY A 252 11.79 -4.36 29.37
N GLY A 253 13.10 -4.50 29.64
CA GLY A 253 14.16 -3.86 28.86
C GLY A 253 14.26 -4.43 27.44
N ARG A 254 14.05 -5.73 27.27
CA ARG A 254 14.00 -6.38 25.94
C ARG A 254 12.83 -5.86 25.09
N ARG A 255 11.65 -5.66 25.69
CA ARG A 255 10.51 -5.03 25.02
C ARG A 255 10.77 -3.60 24.62
N ASN A 256 11.45 -2.82 25.47
CA ASN A 256 11.84 -1.45 25.13
C ASN A 256 12.85 -1.43 23.97
N LEU A 257 13.85 -2.32 23.98
CA LEU A 257 14.80 -2.46 22.87
C LEU A 257 14.08 -2.78 21.56
N GLN A 258 13.12 -3.71 21.60
CA GLN A 258 12.28 -4.04 20.45
C GLN A 258 11.48 -2.82 19.95
N ALA A 259 10.86 -2.07 20.85
CA ALA A 259 10.10 -0.87 20.50
C ALA A 259 10.99 0.21 19.85
N ILE A 260 12.18 0.44 20.41
CA ILE A 260 13.17 1.38 19.84
C ILE A 260 13.60 0.91 18.45
N ALA A 261 13.87 -0.39 18.27
CA ALA A 261 14.25 -0.95 16.98
C ALA A 261 13.14 -0.73 15.93
N VAL A 262 11.86 -0.92 16.28
CA VAL A 262 10.73 -0.66 15.38
C VAL A 262 10.66 0.81 14.97
N VAL A 263 10.77 1.75 15.92
CA VAL A 263 10.72 3.19 15.62
C VAL A 263 11.91 3.61 14.74
N LEU A 264 13.11 3.16 15.09
CA LEU A 264 14.33 3.47 14.35
C LEU A 264 14.30 2.89 12.94
N GLN A 265 13.79 1.66 12.78
CA GLN A 265 13.60 1.02 11.48
C GLN A 265 12.73 1.88 10.57
N VAL A 266 11.57 2.35 11.03
CA VAL A 266 10.64 3.14 10.22
C VAL A 266 11.33 4.43 9.74
N GLY A 267 12.03 5.13 10.65
CA GLY A 267 12.79 6.33 10.29
C GLY A 267 13.88 6.07 9.25
N LEU A 268 14.67 5.00 9.42
CA LEU A 268 15.74 4.62 8.49
C LEU A 268 15.21 4.15 7.15
N MET A 269 14.09 3.43 7.13
CA MET A 269 13.42 3.00 5.90
C MET A 269 12.99 4.22 5.09
N LEU A 270 12.24 5.14 5.72
CA LEU A 270 11.76 6.36 5.06
C LEU A 270 12.94 7.23 4.60
N GLY A 271 13.99 7.37 5.41
CA GLY A 271 15.18 8.14 5.04
C GLY A 271 15.99 7.55 3.90
N SER A 272 16.14 6.22 3.86
CA SER A 272 16.79 5.54 2.72
C SER A 272 16.00 5.71 1.42
N MET A 273 14.66 5.67 1.48
CA MET A 273 13.79 5.87 0.31
C MET A 273 13.74 7.34 -0.14
N ALA A 274 13.90 8.30 0.77
CA ALA A 274 13.86 9.72 0.47
C ALA A 274 14.96 10.12 -0.53
N TYR A 275 16.18 9.57 -0.42
CA TYR A 275 17.24 9.82 -1.41
C TYR A 275 16.84 9.44 -2.83
N GLY A 276 16.01 8.41 -3.00
CA GLY A 276 15.56 7.92 -4.31
C GLY A 276 14.33 8.61 -4.88
N THR A 277 13.57 9.33 -4.06
CA THR A 277 12.24 9.86 -4.41
C THR A 277 12.12 11.38 -4.29
N ALA A 278 13.00 12.03 -3.51
CA ALA A 278 12.98 13.47 -3.28
C ALA A 278 13.75 14.26 -4.35
N ALA A 279 13.26 14.22 -5.60
CA ALA A 279 13.80 15.08 -6.65
C ALA A 279 13.69 16.58 -6.26
N GLY A 280 14.81 17.29 -6.23
CA GLY A 280 14.88 18.75 -6.08
C GLY A 280 15.00 19.30 -4.66
N ALA A 281 15.28 18.48 -3.65
CA ALA A 281 15.43 18.93 -2.26
C ALA A 281 16.91 19.06 -1.84
N SER A 282 17.73 19.80 -2.60
CA SER A 282 19.16 20.01 -2.29
C SER A 282 19.43 20.60 -0.91
N GLU A 283 18.43 21.25 -0.29
CA GLU A 283 18.47 21.86 1.05
C GLU A 283 17.88 20.99 2.17
N SER A 284 17.71 19.68 1.95
CA SER A 284 17.20 18.82 3.03
C SER A 284 18.28 18.43 4.05
N PHE A 285 17.87 18.33 5.32
CA PHE A 285 18.70 17.79 6.42
C PHE A 285 19.35 16.45 6.05
N LEU A 286 18.68 15.63 5.24
CA LEU A 286 19.25 14.37 4.74
C LEU A 286 20.49 14.60 3.87
N TYR A 287 20.49 15.59 2.97
CA TYR A 287 21.67 15.84 2.15
C TYR A 287 22.80 16.49 2.93
N GLU A 288 22.51 17.27 3.98
CA GLU A 288 23.54 17.73 4.93
C GLU A 288 24.15 16.55 5.69
N LEU A 289 23.31 15.65 6.20
CA LEU A 289 23.76 14.43 6.87
C LEU A 289 24.54 13.51 5.92
N LEU A 290 24.12 13.41 4.66
CA LEU A 290 24.83 12.69 3.60
C LEU A 290 26.22 13.29 3.37
N ARG A 291 26.32 14.63 3.24
CA ARG A 291 27.61 15.34 3.06
C ARG A 291 28.54 15.08 4.25
N ALA A 292 28.06 15.27 5.47
CA ALA A 292 28.83 15.06 6.70
C ALA A 292 29.23 13.58 6.90
N GLY A 293 28.33 12.65 6.59
CA GLY A 293 28.50 11.21 6.82
C GLY A 293 29.29 10.48 5.73
N SER A 294 29.34 11.01 4.51
CA SER A 294 29.98 10.37 3.35
C SER A 294 31.45 10.01 3.58
N GLY A 295 32.18 10.86 4.31
CA GLY A 295 33.61 10.66 4.62
C GLY A 295 33.88 9.50 5.57
N ILE A 296 33.00 9.24 6.54
CA ILE A 296 33.11 8.08 7.46
C ILE A 296 32.54 6.84 6.78
N ALA A 297 31.42 6.99 6.07
CA ALA A 297 30.69 5.88 5.49
C ALA A 297 31.45 5.12 4.40
N ARG A 298 32.43 5.74 3.73
CA ARG A 298 33.35 5.06 2.81
C ARG A 298 34.15 3.92 3.46
N TRP A 299 34.35 3.99 4.79
CA TRP A 299 35.13 3.01 5.55
C TRP A 299 34.26 1.93 6.22
N LEU A 300 32.95 2.08 6.16
CA LEU A 300 32.00 1.06 6.62
C LEU A 300 31.90 -0.09 5.60
N PRO A 301 31.41 -1.28 5.98
CA PRO A 301 31.36 -2.45 5.11
C PRO A 301 30.71 -2.18 3.73
N GLY A 302 29.62 -1.42 3.70
CA GLY A 302 28.96 -1.02 2.47
C GLY A 302 29.77 -0.04 1.61
N GLY A 303 30.46 0.92 2.23
CA GLY A 303 31.35 1.85 1.53
C GLY A 303 32.62 1.19 0.99
N LEU A 304 33.17 0.21 1.70
CA LEU A 304 34.29 -0.62 1.23
C LEU A 304 33.88 -1.48 0.03
N LEU A 305 32.68 -2.11 0.07
CA LEU A 305 32.11 -2.83 -1.08
C LEU A 305 31.98 -1.90 -2.30
N ALA A 306 31.39 -0.73 -2.09
CA ALA A 306 31.25 0.27 -3.14
C ALA A 306 32.62 0.74 -3.66
N GLY A 307 33.61 0.91 -2.78
CA GLY A 307 34.96 1.38 -3.13
C GLY A 307 35.77 0.40 -3.97
N VAL A 308 35.62 -0.91 -3.73
CA VAL A 308 36.20 -1.96 -4.60
C VAL A 308 35.55 -1.92 -5.98
N MET A 309 34.22 -1.83 -6.04
CA MET A 309 33.47 -1.78 -7.30
C MET A 309 33.76 -0.50 -8.11
N HIS A 310 33.96 0.62 -7.42
CA HIS A 310 34.26 1.92 -8.03
C HIS A 310 35.67 1.98 -8.66
N GLY A 311 36.59 1.10 -8.25
CA GLY A 311 37.97 1.13 -8.74
C GLY A 311 38.80 2.30 -8.18
N SER A 312 38.45 2.82 -7.00
CA SER A 312 39.28 3.81 -6.30
C SER A 312 40.70 3.25 -6.09
N GLY A 313 41.74 4.09 -6.20
CA GLY A 313 43.17 3.68 -6.16
C GLY A 313 43.65 2.92 -4.91
N SER A 314 42.76 2.60 -3.96
CA SER A 314 42.99 1.82 -2.74
C SER A 314 42.25 0.48 -2.73
N GLY A 315 42.04 -0.17 -3.88
CA GLY A 315 41.27 -1.42 -4.00
C GLY A 315 41.74 -2.55 -3.08
N ALA A 316 43.06 -2.72 -2.89
CA ALA A 316 43.62 -3.73 -1.99
C ALA A 316 43.25 -3.48 -0.51
N PHE A 317 43.25 -2.21 -0.07
CA PHE A 317 42.86 -1.83 1.29
C PHE A 317 41.37 -2.08 1.53
N ALA A 318 40.54 -1.79 0.52
CA ALA A 318 39.11 -2.03 0.61
C ALA A 318 38.78 -3.54 0.69
N ILE A 319 39.47 -4.39 -0.08
CA ILE A 319 39.36 -5.86 0.02
C ILE A 319 39.79 -6.35 1.41
N ALA A 320 40.94 -5.89 1.92
CA ALA A 320 41.41 -6.25 3.25
C ALA A 320 40.40 -5.85 4.35
N GLY A 321 39.82 -4.66 4.25
CA GLY A 321 38.78 -4.20 5.15
C GLY A 321 37.50 -5.05 5.09
N LEU A 322 37.07 -5.50 3.91
CA LEU A 322 35.93 -6.40 3.75
C LEU A 322 36.18 -7.76 4.40
N VAL A 323 37.37 -8.33 4.21
CA VAL A 323 37.78 -9.59 4.84
C VAL A 323 37.79 -9.45 6.36
N ALA A 324 38.34 -8.34 6.88
CA ALA A 324 38.38 -8.06 8.31
C ALA A 324 36.97 -7.95 8.92
N TRP A 325 36.06 -7.22 8.26
CA TRP A 325 34.66 -7.11 8.70
C TRP A 325 33.92 -8.45 8.67
N GLY A 326 34.11 -9.23 7.62
CA GLY A 326 33.50 -10.56 7.49
C GLY A 326 34.00 -11.52 8.58
N ALA A 327 35.32 -11.64 8.72
CA ALA A 327 35.95 -12.52 9.71
C ALA A 327 35.62 -12.09 11.15
N GLY A 328 35.69 -10.78 11.45
CA GLY A 328 35.38 -10.23 12.76
C GLY A 328 33.93 -10.45 13.17
N SER A 329 32.97 -10.22 12.25
CA SER A 329 31.55 -10.44 12.52
C SER A 329 31.24 -11.91 12.78
N ALA A 330 31.82 -12.82 11.99
CA ALA A 330 31.67 -14.26 12.18
C ALA A 330 32.28 -14.74 13.50
N ALA A 331 33.48 -14.25 13.86
CA ALA A 331 34.14 -14.58 15.12
C ALA A 331 33.33 -14.10 16.34
N LEU A 332 32.79 -12.88 16.30
CA LEU A 332 31.93 -12.34 17.36
C LEU A 332 30.64 -13.15 17.52
N ALA A 333 29.98 -13.51 16.41
CA ALA A 333 28.80 -14.36 16.45
C ALA A 333 29.12 -15.75 17.01
N ALA A 334 30.24 -16.37 16.60
CA ALA A 334 30.69 -17.65 17.12
C ALA A 334 31.00 -17.58 18.62
N CYS A 335 31.64 -16.51 19.09
CA CYS A 335 31.89 -16.26 20.51
C CYS A 335 30.58 -16.08 21.29
N ALA A 336 29.63 -15.31 20.77
CA ALA A 336 28.32 -15.12 21.40
C ALA A 336 27.56 -16.45 21.53
N VAL A 337 27.62 -17.30 20.50
CA VAL A 337 27.01 -18.64 20.50
C VAL A 337 27.71 -19.59 21.48
N ALA A 338 29.04 -19.66 21.45
CA ALA A 338 29.81 -20.53 22.36
C ALA A 338 29.63 -20.10 23.83
N TRP A 339 29.56 -18.79 24.05
CA TRP A 339 29.29 -18.21 25.36
C TRP A 339 27.86 -18.52 25.84
N ALA A 340 26.87 -18.52 24.94
CA ALA A 340 25.50 -18.94 25.24
C ALA A 340 25.38 -20.43 25.53
N SER A 341 26.04 -21.30 24.75
CA SER A 341 25.97 -22.75 24.91
C SER A 341 26.60 -23.25 26.21
N LYS A 342 27.64 -22.57 26.71
CA LYS A 342 28.34 -22.95 27.95
C LYS A 342 27.55 -22.66 29.24
N ARG A 343 26.56 -21.75 29.21
CA ARG A 343 25.71 -21.41 30.38
C ARG A 343 24.20 -21.61 30.12
N GLY A 344 23.84 -22.05 28.92
CA GLY A 344 22.49 -22.01 28.36
C GLY A 344 21.55 -23.16 28.73
N LEU A 345 21.85 -23.97 29.75
CA LEU A 345 20.88 -24.93 30.31
C LEU A 345 20.15 -24.37 31.54
N GLU A 346 20.70 -23.37 32.22
CA GLU A 346 20.08 -22.78 33.42
C GLU A 346 19.11 -21.64 33.11
N ALA A 347 19.26 -20.98 31.95
CA ALA A 347 18.38 -19.88 31.52
C ALA A 347 17.17 -20.33 30.68
N VAL A 348 17.11 -21.63 30.32
CA VAL A 348 16.10 -22.21 29.39
C VAL A 348 14.98 -22.95 30.12
N GLN A 349 15.06 -23.11 31.45
CA GLN A 349 13.86 -23.46 32.20
C GLN A 349 12.89 -22.27 32.13
N PRO A 350 11.64 -22.47 31.65
CA PRO A 350 10.61 -21.51 31.95
C PRO A 350 10.58 -21.41 33.46
N ALA A 351 10.58 -20.20 34.01
CA ALA A 351 10.23 -19.97 35.39
C ALA A 351 8.74 -20.36 35.60
N MET A 352 8.42 -21.64 35.50
CA MET A 352 7.33 -22.26 36.24
C MET A 352 7.79 -22.20 37.70
N GLY A 353 7.14 -21.34 38.48
CA GLY A 353 7.44 -21.19 39.90
C GLY A 353 8.32 -19.98 40.22
N ARG A 354 7.82 -18.79 39.91
CA ARG A 354 7.79 -17.63 40.80
C ARG A 354 7.05 -16.53 40.06
N ALA A 355 5.73 -16.70 39.98
CA ALA A 355 4.87 -15.54 40.13
C ALA A 355 5.29 -14.92 41.46
N SER A 356 6.14 -13.89 41.42
CA SER A 356 6.28 -13.01 42.56
C SER A 356 4.87 -12.53 42.80
N GLY A 357 4.26 -13.03 43.87
CA GLY A 357 3.05 -12.46 44.44
C GLY A 357 3.41 -11.02 44.76
N ARG A 358 3.26 -10.14 43.77
CA ARG A 358 3.15 -8.72 44.02
C ARG A 358 1.77 -8.63 44.62
N ALA A 359 1.77 -8.76 45.95
CA ALA A 359 0.63 -8.55 46.82
C ALA A 359 -0.20 -7.44 46.20
N GLY A 360 -1.46 -7.77 45.94
CA GLY A 360 -2.43 -6.81 45.44
C GLY A 360 -2.36 -5.59 46.33
N ARG A 361 -1.67 -4.56 45.84
CA ARG A 361 -1.75 -3.23 46.39
C ARG A 361 -3.17 -2.85 46.04
N ARG A 362 -4.10 -3.03 46.99
CA ARG A 362 -5.46 -2.52 46.92
C ARG A 362 -5.30 -1.07 46.50
N ALA A 363 -5.67 -0.77 45.26
CA ALA A 363 -5.85 0.59 44.81
C ALA A 363 -7.12 1.09 45.50
N GLY A 364 -6.98 1.40 46.79
CA GLY A 364 -7.86 2.31 47.50
C GLY A 364 -7.54 3.70 46.98
N GLY A 365 -8.12 4.01 45.84
CA GLY A 365 -8.15 5.34 45.27
C GLY A 365 -9.55 5.49 44.68
N GLN A 366 -10.41 6.22 45.39
CA GLN A 366 -11.57 6.86 44.78
C GLN A 366 -11.05 7.84 43.72
N GLU A 367 -10.58 7.33 42.58
CA GLU A 367 -10.40 8.15 41.40
C GLU A 367 -11.77 8.27 40.73
N THR A 368 -12.32 9.47 40.84
CA THR A 368 -13.52 9.96 40.17
C THR A 368 -13.52 9.52 38.70
N ALA A 369 -14.21 8.43 38.39
CA ALA A 369 -14.24 7.84 37.07
C ALA A 369 -15.15 8.64 36.14
N ARG A 370 -14.60 9.66 35.48
CA ARG A 370 -15.29 10.42 34.41
C ARG A 370 -15.61 9.58 33.16
N PHE A 371 -15.13 8.35 33.07
CA PHE A 371 -15.29 7.46 31.92
C PHE A 371 -15.65 6.03 32.37
N ASP A 372 -16.92 5.79 32.68
CA ASP A 372 -17.47 4.46 32.95
C ASP A 372 -18.11 3.83 31.69
N GLY A 373 -18.16 2.49 31.65
CA GLY A 373 -18.74 1.71 30.56
C GLY A 373 -17.76 1.29 29.45
N LEU A 374 -18.32 0.84 28.32
CA LEU A 374 -17.57 0.24 27.20
C LEU A 374 -16.50 1.16 26.62
N LEU A 375 -16.81 2.45 26.44
CA LEU A 375 -15.87 3.42 25.89
C LEU A 375 -14.76 3.77 26.89
N GLY A 376 -15.09 3.83 28.17
CA GLY A 376 -14.11 4.00 29.24
C GLY A 376 -13.11 2.84 29.30
N LYS A 377 -13.55 1.61 29.04
CA LYS A 377 -12.66 0.44 28.90
C LYS A 377 -11.63 0.64 27.78
N GLU A 378 -12.04 1.11 26.60
CA GLU A 378 -11.14 1.35 25.47
C GLU A 378 -10.12 2.46 25.75
N VAL A 379 -10.56 3.58 26.34
CA VAL A 379 -9.66 4.67 26.72
C VAL A 379 -8.65 4.19 27.78
N ARG A 380 -9.10 3.43 28.78
CA ARG A 380 -8.20 2.81 29.78
C ARG A 380 -7.23 1.81 29.14
N LEU A 381 -7.68 1.05 28.13
CA LEU A 381 -6.83 0.13 27.36
C LEU A 381 -5.72 0.90 26.64
N LEU A 382 -6.04 2.02 25.99
CA LEU A 382 -5.06 2.87 25.31
C LEU A 382 -3.93 3.32 26.26
N PHE A 383 -4.25 3.74 27.48
CA PHE A 383 -3.25 4.17 28.45
C PHE A 383 -2.52 3.02 29.16
N ARG A 384 -3.12 1.81 29.23
CA ARG A 384 -2.50 0.63 29.83
C ARG A 384 -1.60 -0.13 28.88
N ASP A 385 -1.98 -0.24 27.62
CA ASP A 385 -1.20 -0.91 26.59
C ASP A 385 -0.26 0.09 25.89
N LYS A 386 1.00 0.10 26.32
CA LYS A 386 2.04 0.97 25.76
C LYS A 386 2.26 0.75 24.27
N VAL A 387 2.05 -0.46 23.76
CA VAL A 387 2.22 -0.75 22.33
C VAL A 387 1.09 -0.10 21.55
N LEU A 388 -0.15 -0.26 22.02
CA LEU A 388 -1.32 0.39 21.41
C LEU A 388 -1.21 1.92 21.46
N LEU A 389 -0.77 2.48 22.59
CA LEU A 389 -0.52 3.91 22.74
C LEU A 389 0.50 4.42 21.70
N VAL A 390 1.64 3.72 21.58
CA VAL A 390 2.68 4.09 20.63
C VAL A 390 2.15 3.98 19.20
N GLN A 391 1.41 2.94 18.86
CA GLN A 391 0.89 2.73 17.50
C GLN A 391 -0.19 3.73 17.10
N VAL A 392 -1.06 4.12 18.03
CA VAL A 392 -2.21 5.01 17.73
C VAL A 392 -1.87 6.49 17.89
N ALA A 393 -1.04 6.86 18.88
CA ALA A 393 -0.74 8.26 19.16
C ALA A 393 0.65 8.67 18.65
N LEU A 394 1.70 7.89 18.95
CA LEU A 394 3.08 8.32 18.68
C LEU A 394 3.51 8.07 17.23
N LEU A 395 3.24 6.88 16.70
CA LEU A 395 3.72 6.45 15.39
C LEU A 395 3.18 7.30 14.23
N PRO A 396 1.89 7.70 14.18
CA PRO A 396 1.40 8.59 13.13
C PRO A 396 2.11 9.95 13.13
N VAL A 397 2.41 10.48 14.32
CA VAL A 397 3.16 11.73 14.50
C VAL A 397 4.59 11.55 14.03
N VAL A 398 5.26 10.48 14.46
CA VAL A 398 6.62 10.17 14.04
C VAL A 398 6.70 9.99 12.53
N VAL A 399 5.74 9.31 11.91
CA VAL A 399 5.67 9.15 10.46
C VAL A 399 5.46 10.51 9.79
N GLY A 400 4.49 11.32 10.23
CA GLY A 400 4.26 12.66 9.69
C GLY A 400 5.46 13.60 9.82
N LEU A 401 6.06 13.68 11.02
CA LEU A 401 7.27 14.45 11.30
C LEU A 401 8.46 13.93 10.51
N SER A 402 8.62 12.62 10.38
CA SER A 402 9.67 12.04 9.53
C SER A 402 9.49 12.51 8.09
N GLN A 403 8.27 12.54 7.54
CA GLN A 403 8.08 13.03 6.17
C GLN A 403 8.43 14.52 6.03
N VAL A 404 8.14 15.35 7.04
CA VAL A 404 8.56 16.76 7.08
C VAL A 404 10.09 16.90 7.16
N ILE A 405 10.76 16.12 8.01
CA ILE A 405 12.22 16.16 8.20
C ILE A 405 12.94 15.63 6.95
N LEU A 406 12.43 14.54 6.38
CA LEU A 406 13.04 13.84 5.25
C LEU A 406 12.75 14.55 3.92
N ASN A 407 11.65 15.29 3.84
CA ASN A 407 11.27 16.11 2.69
C ASN A 407 10.82 17.50 3.18
N PRO A 408 11.76 18.42 3.47
CA PRO A 408 11.41 19.76 3.96
C PRO A 408 10.59 20.57 2.94
N GLY A 409 10.72 20.25 1.65
CA GLY A 409 9.83 20.77 0.61
C GLY A 409 8.36 20.36 0.81
N MET A 410 8.09 19.25 1.49
CA MET A 410 6.73 18.82 1.85
C MET A 410 6.06 19.83 2.78
N LEU A 411 6.77 20.34 3.80
CA LEU A 411 6.21 21.35 4.69
C LEU A 411 5.93 22.65 3.94
N LYS A 412 6.85 23.08 3.06
CA LYS A 412 6.64 24.25 2.19
C LYS A 412 5.44 24.06 1.25
N ARG A 413 5.27 22.86 0.67
CA ARG A 413 4.11 22.51 -0.19
C ARG A 413 2.80 22.42 0.60
N ALA A 414 2.83 21.88 1.82
CA ALA A 414 1.67 21.80 2.72
C ALA A 414 1.24 23.19 3.20
N LEU A 415 2.19 24.04 3.58
CA LEU A 415 1.93 25.46 3.90
C LEU A 415 1.45 26.24 2.65
N GLY A 416 1.90 25.85 1.46
CA GLY A 416 1.50 26.49 0.20
C GLY A 416 0.16 26.04 -0.38
N SER A 417 -0.46 24.96 0.14
CA SER A 417 -1.70 24.41 -0.40
C SER A 417 -2.59 23.79 0.70
N PRO A 418 -3.77 24.39 0.99
CA PRO A 418 -4.77 23.83 1.91
C PRO A 418 -5.14 22.36 1.67
N LEU A 419 -5.19 21.95 0.40
CA LEU A 419 -5.53 20.57 0.05
C LEU A 419 -4.36 19.62 0.37
N MET A 420 -3.12 20.09 0.27
CA MET A 420 -1.94 19.30 0.62
C MET A 420 -1.84 19.14 2.15
N SER A 421 -2.08 20.21 2.92
CA SER A 421 -2.16 20.11 4.38
C SER A 421 -3.25 19.13 4.80
N GLY A 422 -4.45 19.26 4.23
CA GLY A 422 -5.56 18.37 4.46
C GLY A 422 -5.26 16.89 4.13
N ALA A 423 -4.58 16.62 3.02
CA ALA A 423 -4.17 15.26 2.65
C ALA A 423 -3.17 14.66 3.65
N VAL A 424 -2.20 15.44 4.11
CA VAL A 424 -1.22 15.02 5.12
C VAL A 424 -1.92 14.77 6.46
N ALA A 425 -2.77 15.70 6.92
CA ALA A 425 -3.54 15.58 8.15
C ALA A 425 -4.46 14.36 8.11
N PHE A 426 -5.16 14.13 7.01
CA PHE A 426 -5.97 12.93 6.79
C PHE A 426 -5.14 11.65 6.84
N GLY A 427 -3.98 11.63 6.18
CA GLY A 427 -3.05 10.49 6.16
C GLY A 427 -2.57 10.09 7.56
N ILE A 428 -2.29 11.06 8.43
CA ILE A 428 -1.92 10.81 9.83
C ILE A 428 -3.08 10.11 10.58
N GLY A 429 -4.31 10.60 10.44
CA GLY A 429 -5.49 9.99 11.07
C GLY A 429 -5.80 8.60 10.51
N ALA A 430 -5.70 8.43 9.19
CA ALA A 430 -5.87 7.13 8.53
C ALA A 430 -4.82 6.12 9.00
N TYR A 431 -3.57 6.54 9.19
CA TYR A 431 -2.52 5.68 9.73
C TYR A 431 -2.78 5.25 11.18
N ALA A 432 -3.29 6.15 12.03
CA ALA A 432 -3.72 5.80 13.38
C ALA A 432 -4.82 4.73 13.37
N LEU A 433 -5.80 4.87 12.46
CA LEU A 433 -6.89 3.92 12.29
C LEU A 433 -6.42 2.55 11.76
N LEU A 434 -5.35 2.50 10.95
CA LEU A 434 -4.81 1.25 10.42
C LEU A 434 -4.44 0.25 11.53
N SER A 435 -3.96 0.76 12.67
CA SER A 435 -3.54 -0.07 13.82
C SER A 435 -4.71 -0.40 14.76
N ALA A 436 -5.63 0.54 14.97
CA ALA A 436 -6.71 0.40 15.95
C ALA A 436 -8.00 -0.21 15.38
N ALA A 437 -8.47 0.28 14.23
CA ALA A 437 -9.80 -0.03 13.71
C ALA A 437 -10.00 -1.50 13.30
N PRO A 438 -9.02 -2.19 12.66
CA PRO A 438 -9.18 -3.60 12.33
C PRO A 438 -9.14 -4.51 13.57
N GLY A 439 -8.48 -4.06 14.64
CA GLY A 439 -8.29 -4.78 15.90
C GLY A 439 -9.47 -4.71 16.88
N VAL A 440 -10.54 -3.97 16.55
CA VAL A 440 -11.67 -3.72 17.47
C VAL A 440 -12.33 -5.02 17.97
N LEU A 441 -12.44 -6.04 17.12
CA LEU A 441 -12.94 -7.37 17.51
C LEU A 441 -11.84 -8.22 18.18
N LEU A 442 -10.58 -8.04 17.78
CA LEU A 442 -9.45 -8.80 18.29
C LEU A 442 -9.23 -8.57 19.80
N HIS A 443 -9.42 -7.32 20.26
CA HIS A 443 -9.31 -6.95 21.66
C HIS A 443 -10.40 -7.59 22.55
N GLU A 444 -11.51 -8.03 21.96
CA GLU A 444 -12.62 -8.63 22.69
C GLU A 444 -12.65 -10.16 22.63
N LYS A 445 -11.66 -10.80 22.00
CA LYS A 445 -11.72 -12.25 21.73
C LYS A 445 -11.97 -13.12 22.98
N ASP A 446 -11.32 -12.82 24.11
CA ASP A 446 -11.46 -13.60 25.35
C ASP A 446 -12.79 -13.33 26.07
N ALA A 447 -13.41 -12.18 25.80
CA ALA A 447 -14.70 -11.78 26.34
C ALA A 447 -15.81 -11.89 25.29
N LEU A 448 -15.53 -12.46 24.11
CA LEU A 448 -16.45 -12.45 22.98
C LEU A 448 -17.73 -13.21 23.34
N TRP A 449 -17.60 -14.37 23.99
CA TRP A 449 -18.72 -15.15 24.50
C TRP A 449 -19.61 -14.33 25.46
N LEU A 450 -19.00 -13.50 26.31
CA LEU A 450 -19.73 -12.62 27.23
C LEU A 450 -20.54 -11.56 26.48
N LEU A 451 -19.99 -11.00 25.39
CA LEU A 451 -20.71 -10.03 24.54
C LEU A 451 -21.98 -10.63 23.91
N TYR A 452 -22.00 -11.94 23.62
CA TYR A 452 -23.22 -12.63 23.15
C TYR A 452 -24.25 -12.89 24.26
N THR A 453 -23.84 -12.85 25.54
CA THR A 453 -24.78 -13.04 26.67
C THR A 453 -25.49 -11.76 27.11
N PHE A 454 -24.98 -10.58 26.73
CA PHE A 454 -25.63 -9.31 27.06
C PHE A 454 -26.83 -9.02 26.13
N PRO A 455 -27.85 -8.28 26.61
CA PRO A 455 -29.01 -7.89 25.81
C PRO A 455 -28.69 -6.74 24.84
N GLN A 456 -27.51 -6.77 24.20
CA GLN A 456 -27.09 -5.81 23.19
C GLN A 456 -26.48 -6.54 22.00
N ARG A 457 -26.74 -6.03 20.79
CA ARG A 457 -26.16 -6.59 19.57
C ARG A 457 -24.65 -6.34 19.55
N VAL A 458 -23.87 -7.40 19.32
CA VAL A 458 -22.40 -7.33 19.17
C VAL A 458 -22.01 -6.32 18.10
N SER A 459 -22.76 -6.23 17.00
CA SER A 459 -22.55 -5.22 15.95
C SER A 459 -22.61 -3.79 16.49
N GLY A 460 -23.57 -3.45 17.35
CA GLY A 460 -23.68 -2.12 17.96
C GLY A 460 -22.51 -1.79 18.87
N VAL A 461 -22.01 -2.77 19.63
CA VAL A 461 -20.82 -2.65 20.48
C VAL A 461 -19.59 -2.34 19.63
N ILE A 462 -19.36 -3.11 18.57
CA ILE A 462 -18.22 -2.94 17.66
C ILE A 462 -18.30 -1.60 16.90
N LEU A 463 -19.50 -1.19 16.47
CA LEU A 463 -19.69 0.10 15.80
C LEU A 463 -19.31 1.29 16.70
N ARG A 464 -19.76 1.28 17.95
CA ARG A 464 -19.43 2.34 18.92
C ARG A 464 -17.93 2.47 19.15
N LYS A 465 -17.23 1.33 19.19
CA LYS A 465 -15.77 1.31 19.29
C LYS A 465 -15.08 1.84 18.03
N ALA A 466 -15.54 1.41 16.85
CA ALA A 466 -15.00 1.94 15.59
C ALA A 466 -15.17 3.47 15.51
N MET A 467 -16.31 4.00 15.95
CA MET A 467 -16.56 5.45 16.01
C MET A 467 -15.73 6.17 17.07
N LEU A 468 -15.41 5.54 18.21
CA LEU A 468 -14.47 6.09 19.18
C LEU A 468 -13.08 6.27 18.56
N TRP A 469 -12.57 5.23 17.88
CA TRP A 469 -11.28 5.32 17.19
C TRP A 469 -11.30 6.35 16.07
N ALA A 470 -12.41 6.46 15.33
CA ALA A 470 -12.61 7.53 14.35
C ALA A 470 -12.55 8.92 14.99
N ALA A 471 -13.21 9.13 16.13
CA ALA A 471 -13.20 10.41 16.83
C ALA A 471 -11.79 10.80 17.31
N ILE A 472 -11.02 9.84 17.82
CA ILE A 472 -9.61 10.06 18.20
C ILE A 472 -8.78 10.45 16.97
N ALA A 473 -8.95 9.74 15.85
CA ALA A 473 -8.24 10.04 14.60
C ALA A 473 -8.62 11.42 14.05
N VAL A 474 -9.91 11.78 14.05
CA VAL A 474 -10.40 13.11 13.64
C VAL A 474 -9.79 14.20 14.52
N ALA A 475 -9.79 14.03 15.83
CA ALA A 475 -9.20 15.02 16.74
C ALA A 475 -7.71 15.24 16.44
N TRP A 476 -6.96 14.17 16.17
CA TRP A 476 -5.53 14.26 15.84
C TRP A 476 -5.28 14.93 14.49
N SER A 477 -6.05 14.58 13.47
CA SER A 477 -5.97 15.18 12.15
C SER A 477 -6.38 16.66 12.15
N LEU A 478 -7.43 17.03 12.89
CA LEU A 478 -7.83 18.44 13.02
C LEU A 478 -6.77 19.24 13.78
N ALA A 479 -6.15 18.69 14.82
CA ALA A 479 -5.06 19.36 15.51
C ALA A 479 -3.86 19.62 14.56
N ALA A 480 -3.53 18.65 13.71
CA ALA A 480 -2.49 18.83 12.68
C ALA A 480 -2.88 19.90 11.66
N GLU A 481 -4.12 19.92 11.19
CA GLU A 481 -4.60 20.91 10.21
C GLU A 481 -4.63 22.33 10.81
N ILE A 482 -5.16 22.48 12.03
CA ILE A 482 -5.17 23.76 12.77
C ILE A 482 -3.74 24.27 12.97
N PHE A 483 -2.79 23.39 13.28
CA PHE A 483 -1.38 23.77 13.38
C PHE A 483 -0.85 24.33 12.05
N VAL A 484 -1.18 23.73 10.91
CA VAL A 484 -0.73 24.24 9.60
C VAL A 484 -1.42 25.56 9.25
N ILE A 485 -2.73 25.69 9.48
CA ILE A 485 -3.50 26.92 9.24
C ILE A 485 -2.93 28.09 10.06
N THR A 486 -2.68 27.86 11.35
CA THR A 486 -2.10 28.88 12.24
C THR A 486 -0.69 29.29 11.81
N ARG A 487 0.11 28.35 11.31
CA ARG A 487 1.46 28.63 10.77
C ARG A 487 1.45 29.35 9.43
N ARG A 488 0.44 29.10 8.60
CA ARG A 488 0.25 29.78 7.31
C ARG A 488 -0.22 31.23 7.48
N GLY A 489 -0.86 31.55 8.60
CA GLY A 489 -1.31 32.91 8.92
C GLY A 489 -2.59 33.35 8.20
N GLY A 490 -3.38 32.40 7.67
CA GLY A 490 -4.62 32.71 6.96
C GLY A 490 -5.48 31.48 6.70
N PHE A 491 -6.80 31.68 6.67
CA PHE A 491 -7.81 30.65 6.40
C PHE A 491 -8.34 30.78 4.96
N ALA A 492 -8.28 29.70 4.20
CA ALA A 492 -8.72 29.60 2.82
C ALA A 492 -9.99 28.75 2.73
N ILE A 493 -10.81 28.95 1.70
CA ILE A 493 -12.04 28.17 1.51
C ILE A 493 -11.75 26.68 1.29
N GLU A 494 -10.58 26.36 0.72
CA GLU A 494 -10.11 24.99 0.55
C GLU A 494 -9.77 24.31 1.90
N ASP A 495 -9.49 25.06 2.98
CA ASP A 495 -9.35 24.45 4.31
C ASP A 495 -10.69 23.89 4.79
N VAL A 496 -11.82 24.52 4.44
CA VAL A 496 -13.15 23.96 4.71
C VAL A 496 -13.28 22.61 4.02
N THR A 497 -12.79 22.50 2.77
CA THR A 497 -12.80 21.23 2.04
C THR A 497 -11.96 20.17 2.75
N ALA A 498 -10.74 20.52 3.19
CA ALA A 498 -9.88 19.65 3.96
C ALA A 498 -10.51 19.19 5.28
N ILE A 499 -11.09 20.11 6.05
CA ILE A 499 -11.76 19.85 7.33
C ILE A 499 -12.96 18.93 7.13
N VAL A 500 -13.81 19.20 6.14
CA VAL A 500 -14.95 18.32 5.80
C VAL A 500 -14.47 16.92 5.41
N TRP A 501 -13.38 16.83 4.65
CA TRP A 501 -12.78 15.55 4.28
C TRP A 501 -12.26 14.76 5.48
N ILE A 502 -11.63 15.42 6.44
CA ILE A 502 -11.16 14.82 7.70
C ILE A 502 -12.35 14.32 8.53
N VAL A 503 -13.33 15.21 8.78
CA VAL A 503 -14.48 14.94 9.66
C VAL A 503 -15.38 13.84 9.12
N LEU A 504 -15.60 13.78 7.81
CA LEU A 504 -16.46 12.76 7.19
C LEU A 504 -15.70 11.53 6.71
N GLY A 505 -14.50 11.73 6.15
CA GLY A 505 -13.72 10.66 5.54
C GLY A 505 -13.10 9.71 6.58
N LEU A 506 -12.64 10.19 7.73
CA LEU A 506 -12.04 9.32 8.76
C LEU A 506 -13.05 8.36 9.41
N PRO A 507 -14.29 8.78 9.76
CA PRO A 507 -15.33 7.83 10.17
C PRO A 507 -15.68 6.79 9.10
N VAL A 508 -15.77 7.22 7.83
CA VAL A 508 -15.98 6.30 6.69
C VAL A 508 -14.83 5.28 6.62
N TYR A 509 -13.58 5.75 6.72
CA TYR A 509 -12.40 4.90 6.69
C TYR A 509 -12.32 3.94 7.88
N ALA A 510 -12.62 4.42 9.09
CA ALA A 510 -12.69 3.60 10.29
C ALA A 510 -13.71 2.47 10.14
N LEU A 511 -14.89 2.77 9.58
CA LEU A 511 -15.92 1.77 9.34
C LEU A 511 -15.49 0.72 8.30
N ILE A 512 -14.82 1.14 7.22
CA ILE A 512 -14.22 0.22 6.23
C ILE A 512 -13.18 -0.68 6.90
N ALA A 513 -12.23 -0.09 7.62
CA ALA A 513 -11.14 -0.81 8.27
C ALA A 513 -11.63 -1.82 9.32
N SER A 514 -12.58 -1.41 10.18
CA SER A 514 -13.20 -2.30 11.16
C SER A 514 -14.02 -3.41 10.50
N SER A 515 -14.77 -3.11 9.44
CA SER A 515 -15.54 -4.13 8.71
C SER A 515 -14.61 -5.18 8.09
N ILE A 516 -13.53 -4.75 7.45
CA ILE A 516 -12.51 -5.66 6.89
C ILE A 516 -11.85 -6.47 8.01
N GLY A 517 -11.54 -5.85 9.16
CA GLY A 517 -11.01 -6.53 10.34
C GLY A 517 -11.93 -7.66 10.83
N VAL A 518 -13.23 -7.39 10.97
CA VAL A 518 -14.25 -8.40 11.34
C VAL A 518 -14.34 -9.52 10.31
N LEU A 519 -14.34 -9.18 9.02
CA LEU A 519 -14.36 -10.16 7.92
C LEU A 519 -13.04 -10.95 7.80
N GLY A 520 -11.95 -10.43 8.34
CA GLY A 520 -10.66 -11.10 8.43
C GLY A 520 -10.47 -11.98 9.65
N PHE A 521 -11.27 -11.76 10.69
CA PHE A 521 -11.07 -12.38 12.01
C PHE A 521 -11.42 -13.86 12.02
N ASP A 522 -10.49 -14.68 12.51
CA ASP A 522 -10.68 -16.11 12.73
C ASP A 522 -10.53 -16.44 14.22
N PRO A 523 -11.64 -16.77 14.93
CA PRO A 523 -11.61 -17.05 16.37
C PRO A 523 -10.86 -18.34 16.71
N THR A 524 -10.64 -19.23 15.73
CA THR A 524 -9.96 -20.53 15.96
C THR A 524 -8.44 -20.42 16.07
N ILE A 525 -7.86 -19.29 15.67
CA ILE A 525 -6.40 -19.08 15.69
C ILE A 525 -5.96 -18.64 17.09
N THR A 526 -5.10 -19.42 17.74
CA THR A 526 -4.61 -19.16 19.11
C THR A 526 -3.57 -18.04 19.18
N GLU A 527 -2.74 -17.84 18.16
CA GLU A 527 -1.69 -16.79 18.13
C GLU A 527 -2.25 -15.38 17.86
N ILE A 528 -2.05 -14.43 18.80
CA ILE A 528 -2.56 -13.04 18.71
C ILE A 528 -2.02 -12.30 17.48
N GLN A 529 -0.72 -12.43 17.16
CA GLN A 529 -0.07 -11.73 16.05
C GLN A 529 -0.50 -12.21 14.65
N ARG A 530 -1.15 -13.38 14.55
CA ARG A 530 -1.57 -13.98 13.27
C ARG A 530 -3.07 -13.91 13.01
N ARG A 531 -3.84 -13.23 13.88
CA ARG A 531 -5.31 -13.24 13.79
C ARG A 531 -5.89 -12.31 12.72
N LEU A 532 -5.15 -11.27 12.33
CA LEU A 532 -5.48 -10.47 11.15
C LEU A 532 -4.52 -10.83 10.02
N ARG A 533 -5.08 -11.16 8.86
CA ARG A 533 -4.25 -11.52 7.71
C ARG A 533 -3.57 -10.27 7.14
N VAL A 534 -2.27 -10.36 6.85
CA VAL A 534 -1.45 -9.23 6.39
C VAL A 534 -1.97 -8.64 5.07
N ASP A 535 -2.54 -9.47 4.20
CA ASP A 535 -3.17 -9.03 2.94
C ASP A 535 -4.35 -8.06 3.16
N LEU A 536 -5.08 -8.18 4.26
CA LEU A 536 -6.17 -7.27 4.60
C LEU A 536 -5.66 -5.91 5.08
N ILE A 537 -4.51 -5.88 5.74
CA ILE A 537 -3.87 -4.61 6.16
C ILE A 537 -3.45 -3.83 4.91
N TYR A 538 -2.86 -4.49 3.91
CA TYR A 538 -2.53 -3.84 2.64
C TYR A 538 -3.76 -3.34 1.89
N LEU A 539 -4.87 -4.09 1.91
CA LEU A 539 -6.12 -3.63 1.33
C LEU A 539 -6.66 -2.37 2.02
N ILE A 540 -6.63 -2.34 3.36
CA ILE A 540 -7.05 -1.18 4.15
C ILE A 540 -6.15 0.02 3.88
N PHE A 541 -4.83 -0.20 3.78
CA PHE A 541 -3.88 0.85 3.40
C PHE A 541 -4.17 1.39 2.00
N PHE A 542 -4.39 0.50 1.02
CA PHE A 542 -4.72 0.87 -0.36
C PHE A 542 -6.01 1.70 -0.45
N LEU A 543 -7.09 1.26 0.22
CA LEU A 543 -8.36 2.00 0.25
C LEU A 543 -8.22 3.37 0.94
N GLY A 544 -7.39 3.47 1.98
CA GLY A 544 -7.07 4.74 2.62
C GLY A 544 -6.30 5.68 1.70
N GLY A 545 -5.35 5.15 0.93
CA GLY A 545 -4.64 5.88 -0.11
C GLY A 545 -5.56 6.40 -1.21
N LEU A 546 -6.50 5.57 -1.70
CA LEU A 546 -7.50 6.01 -2.67
C LEU A 546 -8.40 7.11 -2.10
N LEU A 547 -8.92 6.95 -0.88
CA LEU A 547 -9.74 7.98 -0.25
C LEU A 547 -8.97 9.30 -0.04
N THR A 548 -7.67 9.23 0.24
CA THR A 548 -6.79 10.42 0.30
C THR A 548 -6.61 11.05 -1.09
N ALA A 549 -6.41 10.24 -2.13
CA ALA A 549 -6.27 10.71 -3.52
C ALA A 549 -7.53 11.41 -4.03
N GLY A 550 -8.71 11.07 -3.50
CA GLY A 550 -9.98 11.73 -3.81
C GLY A 550 -9.97 13.25 -3.53
N LEU A 551 -9.12 13.73 -2.61
CA LEU A 551 -8.99 15.17 -2.32
C LEU A 551 -8.38 15.95 -3.51
N TRP A 552 -7.63 15.26 -4.39
CA TRP A 552 -7.04 15.83 -5.60
C TRP A 552 -7.97 15.85 -6.81
N LEU A 553 -9.22 15.41 -6.66
CA LEU A 553 -10.20 15.57 -7.72
C LEU A 553 -10.43 17.06 -8.02
N PRO A 554 -10.62 17.42 -9.31
CA PRO A 554 -10.54 18.81 -9.75
C PRO A 554 -11.68 19.68 -9.22
N THR A 555 -12.87 19.10 -9.01
CA THR A 555 -14.07 19.85 -8.62
C THR A 555 -14.58 19.42 -7.24
N PRO A 556 -15.17 20.33 -6.43
CA PRO A 556 -15.81 19.98 -5.16
C PRO A 556 -16.89 18.91 -5.30
N TYR A 557 -17.61 18.93 -6.43
CA TYR A 557 -18.60 17.92 -6.76
C TYR A 557 -17.97 16.52 -6.94
N ALA A 558 -16.86 16.40 -7.69
CA ALA A 558 -16.17 15.13 -7.85
C ALA A 558 -15.61 14.59 -6.53
N ARG A 559 -15.09 15.49 -5.67
CA ARG A 559 -14.69 15.17 -4.30
C ARG A 559 -15.87 14.59 -3.50
N ALA A 560 -17.01 15.27 -3.50
CA ALA A 560 -18.21 14.79 -2.81
C ALA A 560 -18.68 13.42 -3.34
N ALA A 561 -18.69 13.23 -4.66
CA ALA A 561 -19.02 11.95 -5.30
C ALA A 561 -18.11 10.81 -4.83
N CYS A 562 -16.80 11.05 -4.75
CA CYS A 562 -15.83 10.10 -4.24
C CYS A 562 -16.13 9.72 -2.77
N LEU A 563 -16.33 10.71 -1.91
CA LEU A 563 -16.64 10.48 -0.50
C LEU A 563 -17.96 9.69 -0.32
N ILE A 564 -18.98 10.00 -1.10
CA ILE A 564 -20.27 9.29 -1.10
C ILE A 564 -20.09 7.84 -1.56
N ALA A 565 -19.30 7.59 -2.61
CA ALA A 565 -19.01 6.22 -3.07
C ALA A 565 -18.31 5.39 -1.98
N PHE A 566 -17.33 5.97 -1.28
CA PHE A 566 -16.66 5.32 -0.15
C PHE A 566 -17.58 5.15 1.07
N ALA A 567 -18.48 6.09 1.34
CA ALA A 567 -19.49 5.96 2.38
C ALA A 567 -20.45 4.80 2.06
N GLY A 568 -20.89 4.67 0.81
CA GLY A 568 -21.69 3.54 0.35
C GLY A 568 -20.95 2.21 0.50
N LEU A 569 -19.64 2.19 0.20
CA LEU A 569 -18.79 1.02 0.42
C LEU A 569 -18.68 0.68 1.90
N ALA A 570 -18.49 1.67 2.77
CA ALA A 570 -18.39 1.49 4.21
C ALA A 570 -19.67 0.88 4.79
N VAL A 571 -20.85 1.38 4.39
CA VAL A 571 -22.14 0.84 4.79
C VAL A 571 -22.32 -0.60 4.29
N SER A 572 -21.96 -0.87 3.03
CA SER A 572 -22.09 -2.21 2.44
C SER A 572 -21.15 -3.24 3.09
N LEU A 573 -19.93 -2.83 3.42
CA LEU A 573 -18.98 -3.65 4.17
C LEU A 573 -19.45 -3.87 5.61
N TRP A 574 -20.05 -2.86 6.25
CA TRP A 574 -20.60 -2.96 7.59
C TRP A 574 -21.79 -3.91 7.67
N GLN A 575 -22.69 -3.88 6.69
CA GLN A 575 -23.78 -4.86 6.57
C GLN A 575 -23.23 -6.29 6.46
N LYS A 576 -22.21 -6.49 5.63
CA LYS A 576 -21.53 -7.78 5.46
C LYS A 576 -20.81 -8.24 6.74
N ALA A 577 -20.17 -7.32 7.45
CA ALA A 577 -19.54 -7.60 8.74
C ALA A 577 -20.58 -7.94 9.82
N THR A 578 -21.73 -7.23 9.82
CA THR A 578 -22.82 -7.47 10.75
C THR A 578 -23.39 -8.87 10.61
N ALA A 579 -23.65 -9.32 9.38
CA ALA A 579 -24.13 -10.67 9.10
C ALA A 579 -23.14 -11.77 9.53
N ARG A 580 -21.85 -11.45 9.68
CA ARG A 580 -20.84 -12.40 10.15
C ARG A 580 -20.92 -12.64 11.65
N PHE A 581 -21.39 -11.69 12.45
CA PHE A 581 -21.43 -11.87 13.91
C PHE A 581 -22.33 -13.04 14.30
N ASP A 582 -23.41 -13.30 13.58
CA ASP A 582 -24.34 -14.39 13.91
C ASP A 582 -23.71 -15.78 13.71
N ILE A 583 -22.73 -15.90 12.81
CA ILE A 583 -22.05 -17.15 12.45
C ILE A 583 -20.59 -17.20 12.93
N LEU A 584 -20.15 -16.20 13.72
CA LEU A 584 -18.74 -16.05 14.04
C LEU A 584 -18.20 -17.21 14.89
N LEU A 585 -19.02 -17.71 15.82
CA LEU A 585 -18.68 -18.81 16.73
C LEU A 585 -18.95 -20.19 16.12
N ASP A 586 -19.72 -20.28 15.02
CA ASP A 586 -19.96 -21.51 14.27
C ASP A 586 -19.63 -21.32 12.77
N PRO A 587 -18.36 -21.51 12.38
CA PRO A 587 -17.92 -21.35 11.00
C PRO A 587 -18.56 -22.35 10.02
N THR A 588 -19.13 -23.45 10.50
CA THR A 588 -19.73 -24.48 9.65
C THR A 588 -21.10 -24.07 9.12
N ALA A 589 -21.76 -23.12 9.80
CA ALA A 589 -23.02 -22.52 9.38
C ALA A 589 -22.88 -21.42 8.30
N ALA A 590 -21.66 -21.17 7.79
CA ALA A 590 -21.43 -20.08 6.84
C ALA A 590 -22.19 -20.29 5.49
N PRO A 591 -23.01 -19.32 5.04
CA PRO A 591 -23.77 -19.45 3.80
C PRO A 591 -22.84 -19.49 2.56
N PRO A 592 -23.31 -20.08 1.44
CA PRO A 592 -22.53 -20.07 0.20
C PRO A 592 -22.25 -18.64 -0.28
N ARG A 593 -21.09 -18.41 -0.90
CA ARG A 593 -20.70 -17.10 -1.43
C ARG A 593 -21.73 -16.60 -2.45
N ARG A 594 -22.13 -15.33 -2.31
CA ARG A 594 -23.03 -14.61 -3.21
C ARG A 594 -22.39 -13.28 -3.62
N LEU A 595 -22.83 -12.67 -4.71
CA LEU A 595 -22.45 -11.30 -5.09
C LEU A 595 -23.10 -10.31 -4.10
N ASP A 596 -22.28 -9.49 -3.43
CA ASP A 596 -22.72 -8.50 -2.44
C ASP A 596 -22.56 -7.08 -2.97
N ALA A 597 -23.28 -6.11 -2.38
CA ALA A 597 -23.20 -4.71 -2.79
C ALA A 597 -21.78 -4.13 -2.64
N ALA A 598 -21.03 -4.58 -1.63
CA ALA A 598 -19.63 -4.21 -1.44
C ALA A 598 -18.75 -4.64 -2.63
N ASP A 599 -19.02 -5.80 -3.25
CA ASP A 599 -18.25 -6.25 -4.41
C ASP A 599 -18.49 -5.33 -5.61
N GLY A 600 -19.75 -4.92 -5.84
CA GLY A 600 -20.11 -3.99 -6.91
C GLY A 600 -19.58 -2.57 -6.69
N LEU A 601 -19.58 -2.08 -5.45
CA LEU A 601 -19.02 -0.77 -5.12
C LEU A 601 -17.50 -0.74 -5.24
N ILE A 602 -16.80 -1.82 -4.84
CA ILE A 602 -15.36 -1.95 -5.10
C ILE A 602 -15.08 -1.95 -6.59
N ALA A 603 -15.86 -2.69 -7.39
CA ALA A 603 -15.71 -2.71 -8.85
C ALA A 603 -15.94 -1.32 -9.47
N THR A 604 -16.94 -0.58 -8.98
CA THR A 604 -17.25 0.78 -9.44
C THR A 604 -16.15 1.77 -9.08
N ILE A 605 -15.64 1.74 -7.85
CA ILE A 605 -14.51 2.57 -7.43
C ILE A 605 -13.26 2.23 -8.25
N LEU A 606 -12.97 0.94 -8.44
CA LEU A 606 -11.85 0.47 -9.25
C LEU A 606 -11.96 0.99 -10.69
N PHE A 607 -13.15 0.91 -11.29
CA PHE A 607 -13.43 1.44 -12.61
C PHE A 607 -13.07 2.94 -12.71
N LEU A 608 -13.55 3.77 -11.78
CA LEU A 608 -13.28 5.22 -11.78
C LEU A 608 -11.79 5.55 -11.66
N TYR A 609 -11.06 4.88 -10.76
CA TYR A 609 -9.63 5.13 -10.56
C TYR A 609 -8.76 4.59 -11.71
N VAL A 610 -9.07 3.40 -12.24
CA VAL A 610 -8.32 2.83 -13.37
C VAL A 610 -8.54 3.67 -14.63
N GLN A 611 -9.76 4.16 -14.87
CA GLN A 611 -10.06 5.06 -15.99
C GLN A 611 -9.17 6.31 -15.93
N GLY A 612 -9.10 6.98 -14.79
CA GLY A 612 -8.24 8.15 -14.61
C GLY A 612 -6.76 7.83 -14.81
N GLY A 613 -6.30 6.71 -14.25
CA GLY A 613 -4.90 6.26 -14.39
C GLY A 613 -4.51 5.96 -15.84
N VAL A 614 -5.34 5.20 -16.56
CA VAL A 614 -5.07 4.87 -17.98
C VAL A 614 -5.13 6.13 -18.84
N LEU A 615 -6.08 7.02 -18.60
CA LEU A 615 -6.17 8.30 -19.31
C LEU A 615 -4.89 9.13 -19.14
N VAL A 616 -4.39 9.28 -17.91
CA VAL A 616 -3.14 9.99 -17.62
C VAL A 616 -1.96 9.35 -18.35
N VAL A 617 -1.84 8.02 -18.31
CA VAL A 617 -0.76 7.31 -19.00
C VAL A 617 -0.81 7.55 -20.51
N LEU A 618 -1.98 7.46 -21.14
CA LEU A 618 -2.12 7.70 -22.58
C LEU A 618 -1.79 9.14 -22.96
N VAL A 619 -2.22 10.12 -22.17
CA VAL A 619 -1.88 11.53 -22.38
C VAL A 619 -0.37 11.77 -22.23
N MET A 620 0.27 11.13 -21.24
CA MET A 620 1.73 11.19 -21.07
C MET A 620 2.50 10.57 -22.25
N LEU A 621 1.89 9.61 -22.96
CA LEU A 621 2.43 9.03 -24.19
C LEU A 621 2.15 9.89 -25.44
N GLY A 622 1.58 11.09 -25.27
CA GLY A 622 1.30 12.03 -26.36
C GLY A 622 -0.04 11.82 -27.06
N VAL A 623 -0.93 10.95 -26.55
CA VAL A 623 -2.28 10.77 -27.11
C VAL A 623 -3.16 11.94 -26.66
N SER A 624 -3.87 12.58 -27.59
CA SER A 624 -4.81 13.65 -27.23
C SER A 624 -5.89 13.16 -26.26
N PRO A 625 -6.35 13.98 -25.29
CA PRO A 625 -7.35 13.54 -24.30
C PRO A 625 -8.64 12.98 -24.88
N SER A 626 -9.12 13.53 -26.01
CA SER A 626 -10.31 13.05 -26.71
C SER A 626 -10.12 11.62 -27.26
N LEU A 627 -9.00 11.37 -27.94
CA LEU A 627 -8.65 10.04 -28.44
C LEU A 627 -8.34 9.03 -27.33
N ALA A 628 -7.79 9.50 -26.21
CA ALA A 628 -7.46 8.66 -25.06
C ALA A 628 -8.68 8.23 -24.25
N ALA A 629 -9.79 8.98 -24.30
CA ALA A 629 -10.98 8.73 -23.48
C ALA A 629 -11.61 7.36 -23.73
N PHE A 630 -11.83 6.97 -24.99
CA PHE A 630 -12.40 5.67 -25.36
C PHE A 630 -11.56 4.46 -24.90
N PRO A 631 -10.26 4.35 -25.25
CA PRO A 631 -9.45 3.24 -24.78
C PRO A 631 -9.28 3.24 -23.26
N ALA A 632 -9.18 4.41 -22.60
CA ALA A 632 -9.10 4.48 -21.15
C ALA A 632 -10.37 3.95 -20.46
N TYR A 633 -11.54 4.36 -20.95
CA TYR A 633 -12.83 3.95 -20.44
C TYR A 633 -13.07 2.45 -20.64
N THR A 634 -12.85 1.95 -21.85
CA THR A 634 -13.06 0.53 -22.19
C THR A 634 -12.07 -0.38 -21.45
N ALA A 635 -10.79 -0.01 -21.35
CA ALA A 635 -9.80 -0.75 -20.58
C ALA A 635 -10.16 -0.79 -19.09
N ALA A 636 -10.58 0.34 -18.51
CA ALA A 636 -11.00 0.39 -17.11
C ALA A 636 -12.22 -0.50 -16.84
N GLY A 637 -13.23 -0.46 -17.73
CA GLY A 637 -14.42 -1.31 -17.63
C GLY A 637 -14.08 -2.79 -17.69
N ALA A 638 -13.25 -3.19 -18.66
CA ALA A 638 -12.80 -4.57 -18.82
C ALA A 638 -11.99 -5.06 -17.61
N VAL A 639 -11.09 -4.23 -17.07
CA VAL A 639 -10.29 -4.55 -15.88
C VAL A 639 -11.18 -4.68 -14.65
N ALA A 640 -12.07 -3.72 -14.40
CA ALA A 640 -12.93 -3.72 -13.22
C ALA A 640 -13.89 -4.92 -13.20
N VAL A 641 -14.58 -5.17 -14.32
CA VAL A 641 -15.49 -6.31 -14.45
C VAL A 641 -14.72 -7.64 -14.42
N GLY A 642 -13.64 -7.75 -15.20
CA GLY A 642 -12.84 -8.96 -15.31
C GLY A 642 -12.21 -9.38 -13.99
N LEU A 643 -11.60 -8.45 -13.25
CA LEU A 643 -11.03 -8.73 -11.93
C LEU A 643 -12.11 -9.10 -10.91
N THR A 644 -13.26 -8.43 -10.93
CA THR A 644 -14.37 -8.75 -10.03
C THR A 644 -14.90 -10.15 -10.28
N VAL A 645 -15.16 -10.51 -11.54
CA VAL A 645 -15.59 -11.85 -11.95
C VAL A 645 -14.54 -12.90 -11.55
N LEU A 646 -13.25 -12.62 -11.79
CA LEU A 646 -12.16 -13.51 -11.41
C LEU A 646 -12.11 -13.75 -9.90
N VAL A 647 -12.23 -12.70 -9.08
CA VAL A 647 -12.24 -12.79 -7.62
C VAL A 647 -13.44 -13.58 -7.12
N LEU A 648 -14.64 -13.33 -7.66
CA LEU A 648 -15.86 -14.05 -7.29
C LEU A 648 -15.78 -15.53 -7.66
N TRP A 649 -15.31 -15.83 -8.87
CA TRP A 649 -15.10 -17.21 -9.32
C TRP A 649 -14.08 -17.94 -8.45
N ARG A 650 -12.94 -17.32 -8.13
CA ARG A 650 -11.94 -17.90 -7.22
C ARG A 650 -12.42 -18.04 -5.78
N SER A 651 -13.41 -17.25 -5.37
CA SER A 651 -14.07 -17.34 -4.08
C SER A 651 -15.17 -18.42 -4.04
N GLY A 652 -15.37 -19.17 -5.12
CA GLY A 652 -16.33 -20.28 -5.19
C GLY A 652 -17.72 -19.89 -5.68
N LEU A 653 -17.93 -18.66 -6.18
CA LEU A 653 -19.18 -18.29 -6.84
C LEU A 653 -19.21 -18.90 -8.25
N PRO A 654 -20.18 -19.76 -8.59
CA PRO A 654 -20.30 -20.26 -9.96
C PRO A 654 -20.75 -19.14 -10.89
N LEU A 655 -20.16 -19.06 -12.10
CA LEU A 655 -20.39 -17.97 -13.05
C LEU A 655 -21.87 -17.80 -13.45
N ARG A 656 -22.65 -18.89 -13.41
CA ARG A 656 -24.11 -18.86 -13.65
C ARG A 656 -24.91 -18.02 -12.65
N ASN A 657 -24.33 -17.71 -11.49
CA ASN A 657 -24.95 -16.87 -10.45
C ASN A 657 -24.59 -15.38 -10.61
N LEU A 658 -23.82 -15.02 -11.63
CA LEU A 658 -23.58 -13.64 -12.00
C LEU A 658 -24.81 -13.04 -12.70
N PRO A 659 -24.89 -11.70 -12.81
CA PRO A 659 -25.97 -11.03 -13.52
C PRO A 659 -26.13 -11.59 -14.95
N ARG A 660 -27.38 -11.89 -15.33
CA ARG A 660 -27.69 -12.44 -16.67
C ARG A 660 -27.61 -11.31 -17.70
N MET A 661 -26.97 -11.59 -18.84
CA MET A 661 -26.94 -10.66 -19.97
C MET A 661 -28.31 -10.59 -20.65
N TRP A 662 -28.87 -11.75 -21.03
CA TRP A 662 -30.17 -11.81 -21.71
C TRP A 662 -31.35 -11.69 -20.75
N PRO A 663 -32.40 -10.93 -21.12
CA PRO A 663 -33.65 -10.84 -20.36
C PRO A 663 -34.45 -12.15 -20.44
N GLU A 664 -35.27 -12.43 -19.43
CA GLU A 664 -36.11 -13.65 -19.39
C GLU A 664 -37.19 -13.66 -20.48
N ARG A 665 -37.70 -12.48 -20.85
CA ARG A 665 -38.69 -12.29 -21.93
C ARG A 665 -38.20 -11.22 -22.90
N PRO A 666 -37.42 -11.57 -23.94
CA PRO A 666 -36.68 -10.61 -24.74
C PRO A 666 -37.57 -9.61 -25.49
N LEU A 667 -38.56 -10.06 -26.26
CA LEU A 667 -39.39 -9.16 -27.08
C LEU A 667 -40.10 -8.08 -26.24
N GLY A 668 -40.80 -8.49 -25.18
CA GLY A 668 -41.50 -7.55 -24.29
C GLY A 668 -40.54 -6.66 -23.48
N SER A 669 -39.39 -7.20 -23.05
CA SER A 669 -38.42 -6.43 -22.26
C SER A 669 -37.69 -5.38 -23.10
N LEU A 670 -37.40 -5.69 -24.37
CA LEU A 670 -36.77 -4.74 -25.30
C LEU A 670 -37.75 -3.63 -25.71
N GLY A 671 -39.04 -3.95 -25.91
CA GLY A 671 -40.07 -2.92 -26.13
C GLY A 671 -40.19 -1.93 -24.96
N VAL A 672 -40.21 -2.45 -23.72
CA VAL A 672 -40.19 -1.60 -22.51
C VAL A 672 -38.91 -0.79 -22.42
N ALA A 673 -37.76 -1.35 -22.79
CA ALA A 673 -36.48 -0.63 -22.81
C ALA A 673 -36.48 0.55 -23.79
N VAL A 674 -37.06 0.38 -24.98
CA VAL A 674 -37.20 1.47 -25.96
C VAL A 674 -38.09 2.58 -25.40
N ILE A 675 -39.26 2.23 -24.86
CA ILE A 675 -40.19 3.21 -24.27
C ILE A 675 -39.53 3.96 -23.11
N ALA A 676 -38.86 3.24 -22.21
CA ALA A 676 -38.15 3.84 -21.08
C ALA A 676 -36.97 4.73 -21.53
N GLY A 677 -36.26 4.33 -22.58
CA GLY A 677 -35.15 5.11 -23.15
C GLY A 677 -35.64 6.42 -23.76
N LEU A 678 -36.69 6.36 -24.58
CA LEU A 678 -37.34 7.54 -25.16
C LEU A 678 -37.95 8.45 -24.08
N GLY A 679 -38.59 7.86 -23.06
CA GLY A 679 -39.13 8.61 -21.92
C GLY A 679 -38.04 9.34 -21.14
N SER A 680 -36.90 8.68 -20.88
CA SER A 680 -35.74 9.30 -20.23
C SER A 680 -35.13 10.42 -21.09
N ALA A 681 -35.08 10.21 -22.41
CA ALA A 681 -34.61 11.22 -23.35
C ALA A 681 -35.53 12.46 -23.39
N ALA A 682 -36.85 12.27 -23.32
CA ALA A 682 -37.81 13.37 -23.24
C ALA A 682 -37.64 14.19 -21.95
N VAL A 683 -37.38 13.53 -20.82
CA VAL A 683 -37.04 14.21 -19.55
C VAL A 683 -35.76 15.03 -19.69
N ALA A 684 -34.71 14.46 -20.30
CA ALA A 684 -33.48 15.20 -20.56
C ALA A 684 -33.69 16.39 -21.51
N ALA A 685 -34.49 16.24 -22.57
CA ALA A 685 -34.82 17.33 -23.48
C ALA A 685 -35.52 18.49 -22.76
N GLY A 686 -36.53 18.19 -21.94
CA GLY A 686 -37.24 19.20 -21.14
C GLY A 686 -36.31 19.90 -20.14
N TYR A 687 -35.38 19.15 -19.52
CA TYR A 687 -34.37 19.71 -18.64
C TYR A 687 -33.36 20.61 -19.38
N LEU A 688 -32.82 20.17 -20.53
CA LEU A 688 -31.88 20.96 -21.32
C LEU A 688 -32.52 22.24 -21.87
N PHE A 689 -33.80 22.17 -22.27
CA PHE A 689 -34.58 23.34 -22.65
C PHE A 689 -34.71 24.34 -21.49
N LEU A 690 -34.99 23.87 -20.28
CA LEU A 690 -35.03 24.72 -19.08
C LEU A 690 -33.66 25.34 -18.77
N VAL A 691 -32.58 24.55 -18.82
CA VAL A 691 -31.20 25.01 -18.60
C VAL A 691 -30.82 26.12 -19.59
N GLU A 692 -31.19 25.95 -20.87
CA GLU A 692 -30.99 26.96 -21.91
C GLU A 692 -31.79 28.24 -21.62
N LYS A 693 -33.07 28.12 -21.27
CA LYS A 693 -33.93 29.27 -20.92
C LYS A 693 -33.45 30.02 -19.68
N LEU A 694 -32.79 29.34 -18.75
CA LEU A 694 -32.17 29.94 -17.58
C LEU A 694 -30.80 30.57 -17.88
N GLY A 695 -30.31 30.49 -19.12
CA GLY A 695 -29.02 31.06 -19.52
C GLY A 695 -27.80 30.34 -18.94
N ILE A 696 -27.95 29.08 -18.52
CA ILE A 696 -26.86 28.29 -17.96
C ILE A 696 -26.02 27.71 -19.10
N ALA A 697 -24.72 28.06 -19.11
CA ALA A 697 -23.80 27.61 -20.15
C ALA A 697 -23.67 26.07 -20.17
N GLN A 698 -23.84 25.48 -21.35
CA GLN A 698 -23.72 24.04 -21.56
C GLN A 698 -22.35 23.70 -22.16
N PRO A 699 -21.64 22.69 -21.64
CA PRO A 699 -20.41 22.22 -22.26
C PRO A 699 -20.75 21.54 -23.59
N ARG A 700 -20.11 21.99 -24.69
CA ARG A 700 -20.22 21.31 -25.98
C ARG A 700 -19.55 19.95 -25.91
N LEU A 701 -20.30 18.90 -26.20
CA LEU A 701 -19.73 17.56 -26.30
C LEU A 701 -18.91 17.41 -27.59
N PRO A 702 -17.84 16.59 -27.57
CA PRO A 702 -17.07 16.28 -28.77
C PRO A 702 -17.95 15.69 -29.86
N ALA A 703 -17.86 16.23 -31.08
CA ALA A 703 -18.63 15.75 -32.23
C ALA A 703 -17.98 14.55 -32.95
N ASP A 704 -16.96 13.92 -32.35
CA ASP A 704 -16.25 12.81 -32.97
C ASP A 704 -16.97 11.46 -32.80
N TRP A 705 -16.74 10.55 -33.75
CA TRP A 705 -17.37 9.23 -33.78
C TRP A 705 -16.91 8.31 -32.64
N LEU A 706 -15.71 8.57 -32.09
CA LEU A 706 -15.11 7.76 -31.03
C LEU A 706 -15.80 8.05 -29.68
N TYR A 707 -16.15 9.31 -29.43
CA TYR A 707 -16.96 9.75 -28.32
C TYR A 707 -18.39 9.19 -28.43
N ALA A 708 -18.97 9.17 -29.63
CA ALA A 708 -20.26 8.51 -29.85
C ALA A 708 -20.19 6.99 -29.56
N ALA A 709 -19.12 6.31 -29.99
CA ALA A 709 -18.89 4.90 -29.68
C ALA A 709 -18.69 4.66 -28.17
N LEU A 710 -18.03 5.58 -27.46
CA LEU A 710 -17.92 5.55 -26.00
C LEU A 710 -19.31 5.67 -25.38
N ALA A 711 -20.01 6.76 -25.67
CA ALA A 711 -21.23 7.15 -24.98
C ALA A 711 -22.41 6.23 -25.29
N VAL A 712 -22.56 5.74 -26.52
CA VAL A 712 -23.70 4.88 -26.92
C VAL A 712 -23.37 3.38 -26.77
N GLY A 713 -22.10 3.01 -26.84
CA GLY A 713 -21.65 1.61 -26.77
C GLY A 713 -21.00 1.25 -25.44
N ALA A 714 -19.79 1.78 -25.21
CA ALA A 714 -18.96 1.37 -24.07
C ALA A 714 -19.56 1.74 -22.71
N ALA A 715 -20.11 2.95 -22.57
CA ALA A 715 -20.70 3.43 -21.33
C ALA A 715 -21.92 2.58 -20.91
N PRO A 716 -22.97 2.39 -21.74
CA PRO A 716 -24.07 1.50 -21.40
C PRO A 716 -23.64 0.08 -21.07
N LEU A 717 -22.66 -0.47 -21.79
CA LEU A 717 -22.15 -1.82 -21.53
C LEU A 717 -21.54 -1.93 -20.12
N PHE A 718 -20.58 -1.08 -19.78
CA PHE A 718 -19.86 -1.20 -18.51
C PHE A 718 -20.65 -0.65 -17.33
N GLU A 719 -21.34 0.48 -17.50
CA GLU A 719 -22.10 1.11 -16.42
C GLU A 719 -23.29 0.25 -16.01
N GLU A 720 -24.05 -0.34 -16.93
CA GLU A 720 -25.17 -1.20 -16.54
C GLU A 720 -24.71 -2.52 -15.90
N VAL A 721 -23.57 -3.08 -16.34
CA VAL A 721 -22.96 -4.24 -15.65
C VAL A 721 -22.60 -3.89 -14.21
N LEU A 722 -21.93 -2.76 -13.99
CA LEU A 722 -21.49 -2.32 -12.67
C LEU A 722 -22.66 -1.90 -11.79
N PHE A 723 -23.49 -0.96 -12.24
CA PHE A 723 -24.53 -0.37 -11.41
C PHE A 723 -25.78 -1.23 -11.29
N ARG A 724 -26.22 -1.93 -12.36
CA ARG A 724 -27.47 -2.72 -12.33
C ARG A 724 -27.17 -4.17 -11.98
N GLY A 725 -26.14 -4.73 -12.60
CA GLY A 725 -25.67 -6.08 -12.30
C GLY A 725 -25.03 -6.19 -10.91
N MET A 726 -24.03 -5.37 -10.61
CA MET A 726 -23.20 -5.57 -9.40
C MET A 726 -23.62 -4.73 -8.18
N VAL A 727 -24.23 -3.56 -8.35
CA VAL A 727 -24.65 -2.70 -7.22
C VAL A 727 -26.14 -2.88 -6.89
N PHE A 728 -27.05 -2.64 -7.85
CA PHE A 728 -28.49 -2.71 -7.63
C PHE A 728 -28.97 -4.11 -7.25
N GLN A 729 -28.56 -5.15 -7.99
CA GLN A 729 -29.07 -6.51 -7.75
C GLN A 729 -28.78 -7.01 -6.32
N PRO A 730 -27.58 -6.83 -5.73
CA PRO A 730 -27.36 -7.15 -4.32
C PRO A 730 -28.12 -6.24 -3.34
N LEU A 731 -28.23 -4.94 -3.62
CA LEU A 731 -29.01 -4.01 -2.78
C LEU A 731 -30.48 -4.43 -2.71
N ARG A 732 -31.06 -4.83 -3.84
CA ARG A 732 -32.46 -5.30 -3.93
C ARG A 732 -32.74 -6.56 -3.10
N ARG A 733 -31.72 -7.36 -2.77
CA ARG A 733 -31.87 -8.51 -1.84
C ARG A 733 -31.95 -8.09 -0.38
N SER A 734 -31.40 -6.92 -0.04
CA SER A 734 -31.29 -6.42 1.33
C SER A 734 -32.28 -5.30 1.62
N LEU A 735 -32.75 -4.62 0.58
CA LEU A 735 -33.66 -3.49 0.63
C LEU A 735 -34.92 -3.76 -0.20
N SER A 736 -36.02 -3.07 0.12
CA SER A 736 -37.20 -3.02 -0.74
C SER A 736 -36.88 -2.31 -2.06
N LEU A 737 -37.78 -2.45 -3.05
CA LEU A 737 -37.53 -2.00 -4.43
C LEU A 737 -37.13 -0.51 -4.51
N PHE A 738 -37.95 0.39 -3.98
CA PHE A 738 -37.73 1.82 -4.14
C PHE A 738 -36.44 2.34 -3.47
N PRO A 739 -36.10 1.96 -2.22
CA PRO A 739 -34.80 2.31 -1.65
C PRO A 739 -33.61 1.77 -2.44
N ALA A 740 -33.69 0.55 -2.97
CA ALA A 740 -32.63 -0.03 -3.80
C ALA A 740 -32.46 0.73 -5.14
N VAL A 741 -33.58 1.08 -5.78
CA VAL A 741 -33.60 1.89 -7.02
C VAL A 741 -33.00 3.26 -6.73
N ALA A 742 -33.50 3.97 -5.71
CA ALA A 742 -33.06 5.31 -5.38
C ALA A 742 -31.56 5.36 -5.06
N PHE A 743 -31.06 4.43 -4.24
CA PHE A 743 -29.64 4.41 -3.87
C PHE A 743 -28.74 4.08 -5.07
N SER A 744 -29.10 3.11 -5.91
CA SER A 744 -28.34 2.80 -7.13
C SER A 744 -28.36 3.96 -8.13
N ALA A 745 -29.52 4.61 -8.31
CA ALA A 745 -29.66 5.74 -9.22
C ALA A 745 -28.92 6.99 -8.73
N LEU A 746 -28.90 7.27 -7.42
CA LEU A 746 -28.14 8.37 -6.82
C LEU A 746 -26.64 8.16 -6.96
N LEU A 747 -26.14 6.96 -6.67
CA LEU A 747 -24.73 6.62 -6.87
C LEU A 747 -24.33 6.70 -8.34
N PHE A 748 -25.23 6.34 -9.24
CA PHE A 748 -25.02 6.47 -10.68
C PHE A 748 -24.96 7.93 -11.11
N ALA A 749 -25.91 8.77 -10.68
CA ALA A 749 -25.95 10.17 -11.06
C ALA A 749 -24.81 11.01 -10.47
N ILE A 750 -24.40 10.75 -9.22
CA ILE A 750 -23.40 11.59 -8.52
C ILE A 750 -22.00 11.49 -9.15
N VAL A 751 -21.68 10.41 -9.85
CA VAL A 751 -20.37 10.26 -10.52
C VAL A 751 -20.32 10.93 -11.90
N HIS A 752 -21.45 11.45 -12.38
CA HIS A 752 -21.56 12.19 -13.65
C HIS A 752 -21.42 13.70 -13.45
N PRO A 753 -21.09 14.48 -14.49
CA PRO A 753 -20.97 15.94 -14.38
C PRO A 753 -22.20 16.61 -13.72
N PRO A 754 -22.01 17.67 -12.91
CA PRO A 754 -23.08 18.27 -12.11
C PRO A 754 -24.32 18.64 -12.93
N LEU A 755 -24.12 19.21 -14.12
CA LEU A 755 -25.21 19.64 -15.00
C LEU A 755 -26.10 18.46 -15.44
N SER A 756 -25.52 17.26 -15.56
CA SER A 756 -26.23 16.05 -15.98
C SER A 756 -26.87 15.27 -14.82
N PHE A 757 -26.67 15.69 -13.57
CA PHE A 757 -27.13 14.94 -12.39
C PHE A 757 -28.62 14.61 -12.45
N ALA A 758 -29.49 15.60 -12.67
CA ALA A 758 -30.93 15.41 -12.69
C ALA A 758 -31.41 14.45 -13.82
N PRO A 759 -31.04 14.64 -15.09
CA PRO A 759 -31.49 13.74 -16.15
C PRO A 759 -30.84 12.33 -16.05
N VAL A 760 -29.59 12.23 -15.60
CA VAL A 760 -28.94 10.93 -15.36
C VAL A 760 -29.55 10.21 -14.16
N LEU A 761 -30.02 10.93 -13.14
CA LEU A 761 -30.77 10.35 -12.03
C LEU A 761 -32.06 9.71 -12.55
N ALA A 762 -32.83 10.42 -13.39
CA ALA A 762 -34.04 9.88 -14.02
C ALA A 762 -33.73 8.61 -14.86
N LEU A 763 -32.66 8.65 -15.66
CA LEU A 763 -32.17 7.47 -16.39
C LEU A 763 -31.82 6.32 -15.43
N GLY A 764 -31.20 6.64 -14.28
CA GLY A 764 -30.86 5.66 -13.25
C GLY A 764 -32.08 4.95 -12.66
N PHE A 765 -33.16 5.69 -12.43
CA PHE A 765 -34.45 5.12 -12.03
C PHE A 765 -35.02 4.22 -13.14
N ALA A 766 -35.05 4.70 -14.38
CA ALA A 766 -35.58 3.95 -15.51
C ALA A 766 -34.83 2.62 -15.73
N THR A 767 -33.51 2.66 -15.81
CA THR A 767 -32.67 1.47 -16.04
C THR A 767 -32.76 0.47 -14.88
N ALA A 768 -32.86 0.92 -13.62
CA ALA A 768 -33.06 0.02 -12.48
C ALA A 768 -34.44 -0.67 -12.51
N LEU A 769 -35.51 0.06 -12.85
CA LEU A 769 -36.86 -0.52 -12.99
C LEU A 769 -36.97 -1.47 -14.19
N VAL A 770 -36.36 -1.13 -15.32
CA VAL A 770 -36.27 -2.00 -16.50
C VAL A 770 -35.48 -3.27 -16.18
N HIS A 771 -34.38 -3.17 -15.44
CA HIS A 771 -33.62 -4.33 -14.99
C HIS A 771 -34.45 -5.21 -14.04
N GLU A 772 -35.16 -4.62 -13.07
CA GLU A 772 -36.00 -5.37 -12.13
C GLU A 772 -37.11 -6.16 -12.86
N ARG A 773 -37.69 -5.58 -13.92
CA ARG A 773 -38.73 -6.25 -14.72
C ARG A 773 -38.17 -7.31 -15.67
N SER A 774 -37.04 -7.03 -16.33
CA SER A 774 -36.49 -7.91 -17.38
C SER A 774 -35.59 -9.03 -16.86
N LYS A 775 -35.04 -8.88 -15.65
CA LYS A 775 -34.05 -9.77 -15.01
C LYS A 775 -32.79 -10.02 -15.86
N GLY A 776 -32.51 -9.14 -16.82
CA GLY A 776 -31.34 -9.16 -17.68
C GLY A 776 -30.72 -7.77 -17.87
N LEU A 777 -29.49 -7.72 -18.37
CA LEU A 777 -28.74 -6.47 -18.57
C LEU A 777 -28.90 -5.84 -19.96
N LEU A 778 -29.27 -6.60 -20.99
CA LEU A 778 -29.45 -6.02 -22.33
C LEU A 778 -30.56 -4.97 -22.40
N ALA A 779 -31.65 -5.14 -21.65
CA ALA A 779 -32.76 -4.17 -21.63
C ALA A 779 -32.36 -2.81 -21.00
N PRO A 780 -31.73 -2.74 -19.81
CA PRO A 780 -31.23 -1.47 -19.30
C PRO A 780 -30.08 -0.90 -20.17
N MET A 781 -29.21 -1.73 -20.76
CA MET A 781 -28.18 -1.27 -21.71
C MET A 781 -28.81 -0.56 -22.92
N LEU A 782 -29.87 -1.13 -23.49
CA LEU A 782 -30.59 -0.51 -24.61
C LEU A 782 -31.28 0.79 -24.19
N THR A 783 -31.92 0.81 -23.01
CA THR A 783 -32.54 2.02 -22.44
C THR A 783 -31.53 3.16 -22.35
N HIS A 784 -30.35 2.87 -21.83
CA HIS A 784 -29.25 3.81 -21.64
C HIS A 784 -28.63 4.24 -22.99
N ALA A 785 -28.40 3.31 -23.91
CA ALA A 785 -27.89 3.62 -25.24
C ALA A 785 -28.83 4.56 -26.02
N ILE A 786 -30.15 4.33 -25.97
CA ILE A 786 -31.15 5.21 -26.60
C ILE A 786 -31.13 6.60 -25.99
N TYR A 787 -31.09 6.68 -24.65
CA TYR A 787 -30.96 7.97 -23.95
C TYR A 787 -29.70 8.74 -24.38
N ASN A 788 -28.53 8.09 -24.38
CA ASN A 788 -27.27 8.75 -24.75
C ASN A 788 -27.28 9.18 -26.22
N ALA A 789 -27.79 8.33 -27.12
CA ALA A 789 -27.92 8.67 -28.54
C ALA A 789 -28.82 9.90 -28.76
N ALA A 790 -29.94 9.98 -28.05
CA ALA A 790 -30.87 11.11 -28.13
C ALA A 790 -30.24 12.40 -27.58
N VAL A 791 -29.59 12.35 -26.42
CA VAL A 791 -28.91 13.53 -25.84
C VAL A 791 -27.78 14.04 -26.73
N LEU A 792 -26.98 13.13 -27.31
CA LEU A 792 -25.94 13.50 -28.29
C LEU A 792 -26.52 14.14 -29.55
N ALA A 793 -27.66 13.64 -30.04
CA ALA A 793 -28.33 14.23 -31.20
C ALA A 793 -28.85 15.64 -30.90
N MET A 794 -29.48 15.84 -29.73
CA MET A 794 -30.00 17.15 -29.31
C MET A 794 -28.90 18.19 -29.20
N GLN A 795 -27.77 17.85 -28.56
CA GLN A 795 -26.65 18.79 -28.41
C GLN A 795 -25.88 19.09 -29.71
N ARG A 796 -26.14 18.35 -30.78
CA ARG A 796 -25.63 18.70 -32.12
C ARG A 796 -26.55 19.69 -32.85
N TRP A 797 -27.81 19.76 -32.45
CA TRP A 797 -28.84 20.57 -33.10
C TRP A 797 -29.06 21.92 -32.40
N MET A 798 -28.78 21.98 -31.09
CA MET A 798 -28.67 23.20 -30.28
C MET A 798 -27.27 23.80 -30.41
#